data_AF-A0A1V4RMX6-F1
#
_entry.id   AF-A0A1V4RMX6-F1
#
_cell.length_a   1.000
_cell.length_b   1.000
_cell.length_c   1.000
_cell.angle_alpha   90.00
_cell.angle_beta   90.00
_cell.angle_gamma   90.00
#
_symmetry.space_group_name_H-M   'P 1'
#
loop_
_entity.id
_entity.type
_entity.pdbx_description
1 polymer ?
#
loop_
_entity_poly.entity_id
_entity_poly.type
_entity_poly.pdbx_seq_one_letter_code
_entity_poly.pdbx_strand_id
1 'polypeptide(L)'
;MAEVVLTFDNTDRQLGLDYDEVSVSRKLFRTGDSEYSINGSRCRLMDITDLVVDKGLGSTGYWILESKMVGIILSNRPEDRRSLFDEAAGIVKYKIQRHRAELKLNSAANDLERLSDIIMEVESTCNGLKRQVSAYNRHRKVSDSIKAITEAMNFIESSEISEKLKEKEKILDETGSVVGRETASLASATVVLEEARMEFARVQRRLDESHRKCAELDSELASNDRETAVTAERIASAEMRIAENNARMAVERERILRYTVDMEKLGDERVQLQDSLKKLDEEHAAAVEKLDQLKLRREQAGRRLDTARSERVKADSLLEQMRQSFRERIRGEEARIQKISSLKESLKVYAEKSSSLDASLSALKLELEELTRENSVISSTLQKELNAREMLLADTADLGAKLSQAGQTAAVLQDQVTRVNDLLKQFTVEDSISSVIKPLPGMGKAVGAFLDSFNSAAVAGSVPENSSPGARFAVPVKMFAGTLPQGAVPLGECVEKADSGSFINSLLSHCVLAPDTATAGLWMEQGLAVTAVTAGGDIFRPDGLVRLGVAETGAGSLELKDILDDLHTRLQKAVGERDGLAQSLAGKNLELSANRERTGEARSRLSENEKKLAASQNSQESLEKQLESTVNSISAIEEKLKLLEKTETEQAGTATEQGISDLEETRAEALLAEEEALAAVSREDNLIAEAERNHDNCSFNLRENRSRQKEIEGRVELLAGEAESIQELLAGLQRENEKLGSSVSSMQARQKVLEKQSVVLKSSRGGEESRRNDYSRERNTLMESTAVLEKEVQQTRERLGRAKTLMIELEAQTLALQEKLKAIEEQCTVEDNPFLGRSPGELADELSSRNSVLERIGPVNMLAVSEYEEARERLDYLTGQRDDLEKARASLSRAISEINSEAAARFHETFQKVRENFQKMFVKLF
;
A
#
# COMPACT_ATOMS: atom_id res chain seq x y z
N MET A 1 -182.86 -113.39 -98.47
CA MET A 1 -183.74 -112.87 -97.42
C MET A 1 -185.12 -113.47 -97.66
N ALA A 2 -185.80 -113.87 -96.61
CA ALA A 2 -187.23 -114.16 -96.64
C ALA A 2 -187.91 -113.27 -95.60
N GLU A 3 -189.11 -112.80 -95.89
CA GLU A 3 -189.90 -111.97 -94.99
C GLU A 3 -191.32 -112.51 -94.95
N VAL A 4 -191.89 -112.58 -93.76
CA VAL A 4 -193.29 -112.92 -93.54
C VAL A 4 -193.89 -111.82 -92.68
N VAL A 5 -195.03 -111.30 -93.12
CA VAL A 5 -195.83 -110.31 -92.39
C VAL A 5 -197.20 -110.93 -92.13
N LEU A 6 -197.68 -110.84 -90.90
CA LEU A 6 -199.04 -111.16 -90.52
C LEU A 6 -199.69 -109.88 -89.99
N THR A 7 -200.78 -109.46 -90.61
CA THR A 7 -201.59 -108.33 -90.13
C THR A 7 -202.81 -108.88 -89.41
N PHE A 8 -203.02 -108.41 -88.19
CA PHE A 8 -204.16 -108.75 -87.35
C PHE A 8 -205.08 -107.55 -87.22
N ASP A 9 -206.37 -107.78 -87.41
CA ASP A 9 -207.40 -106.86 -86.95
C ASP A 9 -207.41 -106.86 -85.40
N ASN A 10 -207.34 -105.67 -84.82
CA ASN A 10 -207.25 -105.39 -83.39
C ASN A 10 -208.22 -104.27 -82.98
N THR A 11 -209.33 -104.10 -83.71
CA THR A 11 -210.47 -103.26 -83.26
C THR A 11 -210.95 -103.64 -81.86
N ASP A 12 -210.99 -104.95 -81.57
CA ASP A 12 -211.33 -105.52 -80.25
C ASP A 12 -210.28 -105.23 -79.16
N ARG A 13 -209.17 -104.56 -79.49
CA ARG A 13 -208.01 -104.25 -78.62
C ARG A 13 -207.38 -105.44 -77.89
N GLN A 14 -207.66 -106.67 -78.33
CA GLN A 14 -207.24 -107.86 -77.59
C GLN A 14 -205.71 -108.00 -77.47
N LEU A 15 -204.92 -107.49 -78.42
CA LEU A 15 -203.45 -107.52 -78.37
C LEU A 15 -202.84 -106.50 -77.39
N GLY A 16 -203.63 -105.64 -76.74
CA GLY A 16 -203.12 -104.68 -75.76
C GLY A 16 -202.26 -103.55 -76.35
N LEU A 17 -202.43 -103.29 -77.66
CA LEU A 17 -201.80 -102.18 -78.39
C LEU A 17 -202.90 -101.24 -78.91
N ASP A 18 -202.63 -99.94 -78.92
CA ASP A 18 -203.60 -98.88 -79.26
C ASP A 18 -203.90 -98.73 -80.77
N TYR A 19 -203.43 -99.64 -81.61
CA TYR A 19 -203.59 -99.62 -83.07
C TYR A 19 -204.71 -100.56 -83.54
N ASP A 20 -205.56 -100.11 -84.46
CA ASP A 20 -206.67 -100.91 -84.99
C ASP A 20 -206.21 -102.05 -85.91
N GLU A 21 -205.12 -101.85 -86.67
CA GLU A 21 -204.36 -102.93 -87.31
C GLU A 21 -203.00 -103.11 -86.64
N VAL A 22 -202.63 -104.36 -86.38
CA VAL A 22 -201.31 -104.73 -85.86
C VAL A 22 -200.63 -105.69 -86.83
N SER A 23 -199.62 -105.18 -87.53
CA SER A 23 -198.71 -105.96 -88.37
C SER A 23 -197.51 -106.46 -87.56
N VAL A 24 -197.28 -107.77 -87.59
CA VAL A 24 -196.09 -108.42 -87.00
C VAL A 24 -195.29 -109.03 -88.15
N SER A 25 -194.00 -108.69 -88.24
CA SER A 25 -193.13 -109.20 -89.31
C SER A 25 -191.86 -109.84 -88.78
N ARG A 26 -191.40 -110.88 -89.48
CA ARG A 26 -190.11 -111.53 -89.28
C ARG A 26 -189.31 -111.52 -90.57
N LYS A 27 -188.08 -110.98 -90.50
CA LYS A 27 -187.09 -111.00 -91.59
C LYS A 27 -186.01 -112.02 -91.26
N LEU A 28 -185.76 -112.95 -92.17
CA LEU A 28 -184.72 -113.98 -92.06
C LEU A 28 -183.59 -113.69 -93.05
N PHE A 29 -182.39 -113.49 -92.51
CA PHE A 29 -181.17 -113.23 -93.28
C PHE A 29 -180.42 -114.53 -93.60
N ARG A 30 -179.58 -114.51 -94.63
CA ARG A 30 -178.79 -115.69 -95.06
C ARG A 30 -177.73 -116.13 -94.03
N THR A 31 -177.42 -115.27 -93.07
CA THR A 31 -176.53 -115.52 -91.92
C THR A 31 -177.17 -116.38 -90.83
N GLY A 32 -178.50 -116.57 -90.86
CA GLY A 32 -179.27 -117.20 -89.78
C GLY A 32 -179.94 -116.21 -88.84
N ASP A 33 -179.53 -114.94 -88.88
CA ASP A 33 -180.12 -113.88 -88.05
C ASP A 33 -181.61 -113.67 -88.37
N SER A 34 -182.39 -113.50 -87.30
CA SER A 34 -183.81 -113.16 -87.37
C SER A 34 -184.04 -111.77 -86.80
N GLU A 35 -184.56 -110.87 -87.62
CA GLU A 35 -185.08 -109.58 -87.15
C GLU A 35 -186.60 -109.64 -87.03
N TYR A 36 -187.12 -108.99 -85.99
CA TYR A 36 -188.53 -108.97 -85.65
C TYR A 36 -189.00 -107.52 -85.51
N SER A 37 -190.22 -107.23 -85.96
CA SER A 37 -190.83 -105.91 -85.75
C SER A 37 -192.36 -105.98 -85.62
N ILE A 38 -192.90 -105.02 -84.88
CA ILE A 38 -194.34 -104.74 -84.76
C ILE A 38 -194.59 -103.36 -85.37
N ASN A 39 -195.51 -103.24 -86.32
CA ASN A 39 -195.78 -102.02 -87.10
C ASN A 39 -194.49 -101.32 -87.57
N GLY A 40 -193.57 -102.12 -88.16
CA GLY A 40 -192.27 -101.68 -88.67
C GLY A 40 -191.20 -101.37 -87.61
N SER A 41 -191.56 -101.25 -86.33
CA SER A 41 -190.64 -100.93 -85.24
C SER A 41 -189.91 -102.19 -84.76
N ARG A 42 -188.57 -102.20 -84.85
CA ARG A 42 -187.71 -103.33 -84.45
C ARG A 42 -187.83 -103.61 -82.94
N CYS A 43 -188.23 -104.82 -82.59
CA CYS A 43 -188.42 -105.28 -81.21
C CYS A 43 -187.58 -106.54 -80.93
N ARG A 44 -187.55 -106.96 -79.66
CA ARG A 44 -186.95 -108.24 -79.26
C ARG A 44 -187.97 -109.36 -79.44
N LEU A 45 -187.47 -110.59 -79.63
CA LEU A 45 -188.33 -111.78 -79.66
C LEU A 45 -189.16 -111.92 -78.36
N MET A 46 -188.57 -111.52 -77.23
CA MET A 46 -189.20 -111.57 -75.91
C MET A 46 -190.46 -110.69 -75.83
N ASP A 47 -190.42 -109.50 -76.44
CA ASP A 47 -191.51 -108.53 -76.46
C ASP A 47 -192.71 -109.08 -77.26
N ILE A 48 -192.45 -109.80 -78.36
CA ILE A 48 -193.49 -110.50 -79.14
C ILE A 48 -194.06 -111.69 -78.36
N THR A 49 -193.24 -112.48 -77.65
CA THR A 49 -193.79 -113.59 -76.85
C THR A 49 -194.70 -113.07 -75.73
N ASP A 50 -194.33 -112.00 -75.03
CA ASP A 50 -195.15 -111.45 -73.95
C ASP A 50 -196.48 -110.86 -74.48
N LEU A 51 -196.49 -110.29 -75.69
CA LEU A 51 -197.70 -109.82 -76.39
C LEU A 51 -198.69 -110.96 -76.73
N VAL A 52 -198.17 -112.14 -77.04
CA VAL A 52 -198.89 -113.26 -77.67
C VAL A 52 -199.30 -114.36 -76.67
N VAL A 53 -198.53 -114.54 -75.59
CA VAL A 53 -198.76 -115.60 -74.57
C VAL A 53 -200.07 -115.41 -73.80
N ASP A 54 -200.42 -114.18 -73.39
CA ASP A 54 -201.69 -113.87 -72.71
C ASP A 54 -202.93 -114.04 -73.63
N LYS A 55 -202.76 -114.45 -74.89
CA LYS A 55 -203.82 -114.61 -75.91
C LYS A 55 -203.93 -116.04 -76.47
N GLY A 56 -203.16 -117.00 -75.94
CA GLY A 56 -203.22 -118.41 -76.40
C GLY A 56 -202.65 -118.65 -77.81
N LEU A 57 -202.07 -117.64 -78.45
CA LEU A 57 -201.45 -117.71 -79.78
C LEU A 57 -199.98 -118.19 -79.71
N GLY A 58 -199.61 -118.91 -78.65
CA GLY A 58 -198.28 -119.48 -78.46
C GLY A 58 -197.98 -120.64 -79.42
N SER A 59 -196.69 -120.98 -79.56
CA SER A 59 -196.21 -122.05 -80.47
C SER A 59 -196.57 -123.48 -80.03
N THR A 60 -197.37 -123.64 -78.99
CA THR A 60 -197.92 -124.91 -78.47
C THR A 60 -199.45 -124.97 -78.57
N GLY A 61 -200.11 -123.88 -78.98
CA GLY A 61 -201.55 -123.73 -78.95
C GLY A 61 -202.32 -124.66 -79.90
N TYR A 62 -203.48 -125.12 -79.46
CA TYR A 62 -204.36 -126.10 -80.12
C TYR A 62 -204.94 -125.71 -81.50
N TRP A 63 -204.67 -124.51 -82.01
CA TRP A 63 -205.39 -123.89 -83.14
C TRP A 63 -204.77 -124.15 -84.52
N ILE A 64 -203.60 -124.81 -84.60
CA ILE A 64 -203.04 -125.34 -85.87
C ILE A 64 -202.89 -126.86 -85.75
N LEU A 65 -203.76 -127.61 -86.43
CA LEU A 65 -203.76 -129.08 -86.41
C LEU A 65 -202.76 -129.66 -87.43
N GLU A 66 -201.49 -129.71 -87.06
CA GLU A 66 -200.51 -130.55 -87.78
C GLU A 66 -200.79 -132.05 -87.57
N SER A 67 -200.45 -132.86 -88.58
CA SER A 67 -200.71 -134.32 -88.58
C SER A 67 -200.08 -135.12 -87.42
N LYS A 68 -199.13 -134.55 -86.66
CA LYS A 68 -198.58 -135.16 -85.44
C LYS A 68 -199.41 -134.90 -84.19
N MET A 69 -200.15 -133.79 -84.13
CA MET A 69 -200.78 -133.29 -82.90
C MET A 69 -201.91 -134.20 -82.40
N VAL A 70 -202.58 -134.90 -83.33
CA VAL A 70 -203.57 -135.96 -83.05
C VAL A 70 -203.00 -137.07 -82.17
N GLY A 71 -201.71 -137.41 -82.33
CA GLY A 71 -201.03 -138.41 -81.50
C GLY A 71 -200.76 -137.97 -80.07
N ILE A 72 -200.69 -136.66 -79.80
CA ILE A 72 -200.46 -136.11 -78.44
C ILE A 72 -201.76 -136.16 -77.63
N ILE A 73 -202.89 -135.80 -78.25
CA ILE A 73 -204.24 -135.89 -77.64
C ILE A 73 -204.56 -137.35 -77.25
N LEU A 74 -204.05 -138.32 -78.03
CA LEU A 74 -204.20 -139.76 -77.79
C LEU A 74 -203.04 -140.39 -76.99
N SER A 75 -202.00 -139.63 -76.60
CA SER A 75 -200.88 -140.14 -75.79
C SER A 75 -201.36 -140.46 -74.37
N ASN A 76 -200.91 -141.59 -73.80
CA ASN A 76 -201.23 -141.99 -72.42
C ASN A 76 -200.26 -141.45 -71.36
N ARG A 77 -199.27 -140.63 -71.74
CA ARG A 77 -198.29 -140.06 -70.79
C ARG A 77 -198.85 -138.81 -70.07
N PRO A 78 -198.79 -138.76 -68.72
CA PRO A 78 -199.21 -137.57 -67.97
C PRO A 78 -198.41 -136.31 -68.29
N GLU A 79 -197.12 -136.47 -68.63
CA GLU A 79 -196.20 -135.38 -68.91
C GLU A 79 -196.59 -134.65 -70.20
N ASP A 80 -196.79 -135.41 -71.29
CA ASP A 80 -197.19 -134.91 -72.62
C ASP A 80 -198.51 -134.12 -72.57
N ARG A 81 -199.43 -134.52 -71.67
CA ARG A 81 -200.73 -133.83 -71.49
C ARG A 81 -200.61 -132.60 -70.58
N ARG A 82 -199.60 -132.49 -69.73
CA ARG A 82 -199.58 -131.48 -68.66
C ARG A 82 -199.30 -130.07 -69.17
N SER A 83 -198.49 -129.90 -70.22
CA SER A 83 -198.33 -128.62 -70.92
C SER A 83 -199.69 -128.06 -71.37
N LEU A 84 -200.54 -128.90 -71.94
CA LEU A 84 -201.85 -128.54 -72.45
C LEU A 84 -202.83 -128.11 -71.34
N PHE A 85 -202.71 -128.68 -70.13
CA PHE A 85 -203.45 -128.23 -68.95
C PHE A 85 -202.86 -126.95 -68.32
N ASP A 86 -201.53 -126.82 -68.25
CA ASP A 86 -200.84 -125.63 -67.75
C ASP A 86 -201.13 -124.38 -68.64
N GLU A 87 -201.23 -124.60 -69.96
CA GLU A 87 -201.58 -123.58 -70.96
C GLU A 87 -203.08 -123.24 -70.92
N ALA A 88 -203.98 -124.25 -70.90
CA ALA A 88 -205.41 -124.02 -70.75
C ALA A 88 -205.77 -123.25 -69.45
N ALA A 89 -205.00 -123.45 -68.37
CA ALA A 89 -205.16 -122.75 -67.10
C ALA A 89 -204.43 -121.40 -67.00
N GLY A 90 -203.64 -121.01 -68.00
CA GLY A 90 -202.91 -119.73 -68.03
C GLY A 90 -201.83 -119.55 -66.95
N ILE A 91 -201.34 -120.63 -66.31
CA ILE A 91 -200.46 -120.53 -65.13
C ILE A 91 -198.97 -120.31 -65.44
N VAL A 92 -198.58 -120.36 -66.72
CA VAL A 92 -197.18 -120.26 -67.18
C VAL A 92 -196.51 -118.95 -66.70
N LYS A 93 -197.26 -117.85 -66.66
CA LYS A 93 -196.80 -116.50 -66.28
C LYS A 93 -196.18 -116.45 -64.87
N TYR A 94 -196.82 -117.11 -63.88
CA TYR A 94 -196.39 -117.09 -62.48
C TYR A 94 -195.11 -117.91 -62.24
N LYS A 95 -194.93 -119.02 -62.98
CA LYS A 95 -193.69 -119.83 -62.93
C LYS A 95 -192.44 -119.00 -63.26
N ILE A 96 -192.54 -118.13 -64.27
CA ILE A 96 -191.43 -117.28 -64.73
C ILE A 96 -191.11 -116.19 -63.70
N GLN A 97 -192.13 -115.62 -63.04
CA GLN A 97 -191.92 -114.57 -62.04
C GLN A 97 -191.22 -115.09 -60.77
N ARG A 98 -191.60 -116.27 -60.26
CA ARG A 98 -191.02 -116.83 -59.03
C ARG A 98 -189.49 -116.99 -59.12
N HIS A 99 -189.02 -117.58 -60.21
CA HIS A 99 -187.60 -117.91 -60.38
C HIS A 99 -186.68 -116.66 -60.41
N ARG A 100 -187.20 -115.51 -60.86
CA ARG A 100 -186.48 -114.23 -60.87
C ARG A 100 -186.25 -113.66 -59.47
N ALA A 101 -187.10 -114.01 -58.49
CA ALA A 101 -186.97 -113.53 -57.11
C ALA A 101 -186.04 -114.42 -56.26
N GLU A 102 -186.09 -115.74 -56.46
CA GLU A 102 -185.20 -116.73 -55.82
C GLU A 102 -183.71 -116.34 -55.98
N LEU A 103 -183.29 -115.96 -57.18
CA LEU A 103 -181.91 -115.57 -57.49
C LEU A 103 -181.41 -114.31 -56.74
N LYS A 104 -182.30 -113.35 -56.46
CA LYS A 104 -181.91 -112.10 -55.78
C LYS A 104 -181.65 -112.30 -54.28
N LEU A 105 -182.38 -113.21 -53.64
CA LEU A 105 -182.27 -113.46 -52.21
C LEU A 105 -180.90 -114.06 -51.83
N ASN A 106 -180.35 -114.93 -52.69
CA ASN A 106 -179.08 -115.59 -52.44
C ASN A 106 -177.87 -114.62 -52.49
N SER A 107 -177.90 -113.60 -53.34
CA SER A 107 -176.80 -112.63 -53.42
C SER A 107 -176.64 -111.86 -52.09
N ALA A 108 -177.74 -111.30 -51.58
CA ALA A 108 -177.76 -110.49 -50.37
C ALA A 108 -177.44 -111.27 -49.08
N ALA A 109 -177.36 -112.61 -49.14
CA ALA A 109 -176.93 -113.42 -48.01
C ALA A 109 -175.39 -113.38 -47.83
N ASN A 110 -174.63 -113.46 -48.93
CA ASN A 110 -173.17 -113.53 -48.91
C ASN A 110 -172.52 -112.18 -48.52
N ASP A 111 -173.14 -111.06 -48.90
CA ASP A 111 -172.60 -109.72 -48.63
C ASP A 111 -172.59 -109.39 -47.12
N LEU A 112 -173.55 -109.93 -46.35
CA LEU A 112 -173.68 -109.75 -44.89
C LEU A 112 -172.60 -110.45 -44.07
N GLU A 113 -172.23 -111.66 -44.48
CA GLU A 113 -171.22 -112.48 -43.81
C GLU A 113 -169.86 -111.74 -43.83
N ARG A 114 -169.46 -111.30 -45.02
CA ARG A 114 -168.18 -110.61 -45.25
C ARG A 114 -168.06 -109.23 -44.58
N LEU A 115 -169.18 -108.53 -44.36
CA LEU A 115 -169.19 -107.22 -43.67
C LEU A 115 -168.97 -107.39 -42.15
N SER A 116 -169.37 -108.54 -41.59
CA SER A 116 -169.28 -108.81 -40.16
C SER A 116 -167.84 -109.07 -39.68
N ASP A 117 -167.01 -109.72 -40.50
CA ASP A 117 -165.61 -110.01 -40.17
C ASP A 117 -164.76 -108.74 -39.99
N ILE A 118 -164.95 -107.75 -40.87
CA ILE A 118 -164.12 -106.53 -40.91
C ILE A 118 -164.32 -105.67 -39.66
N ILE A 119 -165.51 -105.70 -39.05
CA ILE A 119 -165.84 -104.94 -37.83
C ILE A 119 -164.98 -105.45 -36.65
N MET A 120 -164.84 -106.78 -36.51
CA MET A 120 -164.11 -107.40 -35.39
C MET A 120 -162.61 -107.05 -35.38
N GLU A 121 -161.99 -106.85 -36.54
CA GLU A 121 -160.57 -106.48 -36.64
C GLU A 121 -160.33 -105.05 -36.12
N VAL A 122 -161.17 -104.10 -36.53
CA VAL A 122 -161.06 -102.67 -36.13
C VAL A 122 -161.30 -102.51 -34.62
N GLU A 123 -162.21 -103.29 -34.04
CA GLU A 123 -162.57 -103.23 -32.62
C GLU A 123 -161.38 -103.61 -31.68
N SER A 124 -160.49 -104.47 -32.17
CA SER A 124 -159.28 -104.90 -31.46
C SER A 124 -158.23 -103.78 -31.34
N THR A 125 -157.95 -103.06 -32.44
CA THR A 125 -156.86 -102.06 -32.49
C THR A 125 -157.13 -100.86 -31.58
N CYS A 126 -158.37 -100.37 -31.59
CA CYS A 126 -158.84 -99.25 -30.78
C CYS A 126 -158.62 -99.49 -29.26
N ASN A 127 -158.78 -100.73 -28.80
CA ASN A 127 -158.59 -101.10 -27.40
C ASN A 127 -157.11 -101.13 -26.94
N GLY A 128 -156.15 -101.26 -27.86
CA GLY A 128 -154.72 -101.18 -27.56
C GLY A 128 -154.28 -99.75 -27.25
N LEU A 129 -154.61 -98.81 -28.13
CA LEU A 129 -154.19 -97.40 -28.07
C LEU A 129 -154.70 -96.70 -26.81
N LYS A 130 -155.94 -96.99 -26.39
CA LYS A 130 -156.57 -96.49 -25.16
C LYS A 130 -155.71 -96.67 -23.89
N ARG A 131 -154.88 -97.71 -23.84
CA ARG A 131 -153.99 -97.99 -22.69
C ARG A 131 -152.80 -97.04 -22.64
N GLN A 132 -152.25 -96.63 -23.78
CA GLN A 132 -151.08 -95.75 -23.87
C GLN A 132 -151.42 -94.31 -23.40
N VAL A 133 -152.60 -93.80 -23.78
CA VAL A 133 -153.14 -92.50 -23.33
C VAL A 133 -153.16 -92.35 -21.80
N SER A 134 -153.43 -93.44 -21.07
CA SER A 134 -153.50 -93.47 -19.61
C SER A 134 -152.13 -93.34 -18.94
N ALA A 135 -151.05 -93.76 -19.61
CA ALA A 135 -149.68 -93.61 -19.10
C ALA A 135 -149.18 -92.16 -19.25
N TYR A 136 -149.41 -91.53 -20.40
CA TYR A 136 -148.96 -90.16 -20.71
C TYR A 136 -149.44 -89.15 -19.66
N ASN A 137 -150.73 -89.21 -19.33
CA ASN A 137 -151.38 -88.33 -18.36
C ASN A 137 -150.88 -88.50 -16.91
N ARG A 138 -150.17 -89.60 -16.59
CA ARG A 138 -149.51 -89.80 -15.29
C ARG A 138 -148.12 -89.18 -15.26
N HIS A 139 -147.32 -89.39 -16.31
CA HIS A 139 -145.96 -88.85 -16.42
C HIS A 139 -145.94 -87.32 -16.26
N ARG A 140 -146.83 -86.62 -16.98
CA ARG A 140 -146.93 -85.14 -16.93
C ARG A 140 -147.14 -84.61 -15.51
N LYS A 141 -148.11 -85.15 -14.76
CA LYS A 141 -148.44 -84.68 -13.39
C LYS A 141 -147.27 -84.84 -12.42
N VAL A 142 -146.46 -85.88 -12.57
CA VAL A 142 -145.27 -86.08 -11.71
C VAL A 142 -144.19 -85.06 -12.07
N SER A 143 -143.91 -84.85 -13.36
CA SER A 143 -142.91 -83.88 -13.83
C SER A 143 -143.23 -82.43 -13.42
N ASP A 144 -144.47 -81.99 -13.61
CA ASP A 144 -144.92 -80.64 -13.22
C ASP A 144 -144.79 -80.43 -11.70
N SER A 145 -145.01 -81.48 -10.90
CA SER A 145 -144.94 -81.44 -9.44
C SER A 145 -143.53 -81.66 -8.83
N ILE A 146 -142.51 -81.89 -9.66
CA ILE A 146 -141.10 -81.89 -9.23
C ILE A 146 -140.55 -80.45 -9.29
N LYS A 147 -140.82 -79.72 -10.37
CA LYS A 147 -140.40 -78.31 -10.57
C LYS A 147 -140.80 -77.43 -9.39
N ALA A 148 -142.07 -77.52 -8.98
CA ALA A 148 -142.61 -76.77 -7.85
C ALA A 148 -141.86 -77.05 -6.53
N ILE A 149 -141.34 -78.26 -6.30
CA ILE A 149 -140.54 -78.51 -5.09
C ILE A 149 -139.16 -77.84 -5.20
N THR A 150 -138.50 -77.92 -6.36
CA THR A 150 -137.20 -77.26 -6.60
C THR A 150 -137.29 -75.74 -6.42
N GLU A 151 -138.31 -75.10 -6.99
CA GLU A 151 -138.57 -73.66 -6.85
C GLU A 151 -138.74 -73.24 -5.37
N ALA A 152 -139.46 -74.06 -4.57
CA ALA A 152 -139.64 -73.80 -3.15
C ALA A 152 -138.35 -73.97 -2.33
N MET A 153 -137.46 -74.89 -2.71
CA MET A 153 -136.15 -75.04 -2.07
C MET A 153 -135.23 -73.84 -2.36
N ASN A 154 -135.17 -73.39 -3.62
CA ASN A 154 -134.39 -72.22 -4.03
C ASN A 154 -134.83 -70.94 -3.29
N PHE A 155 -136.13 -70.74 -3.08
CA PHE A 155 -136.68 -69.60 -2.33
C PHE A 155 -136.22 -69.56 -0.85
N ILE A 156 -136.06 -70.71 -0.21
CA ILE A 156 -135.55 -70.78 1.17
C ILE A 156 -134.05 -70.40 1.20
N GLU A 157 -133.25 -70.90 0.25
CA GLU A 157 -131.82 -70.59 0.18
C GLU A 157 -131.57 -69.10 -0.13
N SER A 158 -132.35 -68.49 -1.04
CA SER A 158 -132.24 -67.05 -1.31
C SER A 158 -132.60 -66.20 -0.07
N SER A 159 -133.63 -66.61 0.70
CA SER A 159 -133.99 -65.94 1.95
C SER A 159 -132.84 -65.99 2.97
N GLU A 160 -132.26 -67.17 3.21
CA GLU A 160 -131.12 -67.37 4.11
C GLU A 160 -129.88 -66.55 3.70
N ILE A 161 -129.59 -66.47 2.40
CA ILE A 161 -128.47 -65.67 1.90
C ILE A 161 -128.78 -64.18 2.07
N SER A 162 -130.04 -63.75 1.89
CA SER A 162 -130.44 -62.35 2.07
C SER A 162 -130.24 -61.83 3.50
N GLU A 163 -130.43 -62.68 4.52
CA GLU A 163 -130.20 -62.29 5.92
C GLU A 163 -128.71 -62.18 6.25
N LYS A 164 -127.91 -63.17 5.83
CA LYS A 164 -126.45 -63.18 5.97
C LYS A 164 -125.80 -61.99 5.24
N LEU A 165 -126.37 -61.60 4.11
CA LEU A 165 -125.99 -60.42 3.33
C LEU A 165 -126.30 -59.12 4.08
N LYS A 166 -127.53 -58.94 4.62
CA LYS A 166 -127.90 -57.77 5.42
C LYS A 166 -127.04 -57.62 6.69
N GLU A 167 -126.70 -58.74 7.35
CA GLU A 167 -125.78 -58.72 8.50
C GLU A 167 -124.39 -58.22 8.09
N LYS A 168 -123.85 -58.72 6.97
CA LYS A 168 -122.53 -58.34 6.47
C LYS A 168 -122.47 -56.90 5.96
N GLU A 169 -123.51 -56.43 5.27
CA GLU A 169 -123.63 -55.04 4.83
C GLU A 169 -123.70 -54.08 6.03
N LYS A 170 -124.42 -54.43 7.10
CA LYS A 170 -124.42 -53.63 8.34
C LYS A 170 -123.04 -53.54 8.99
N ILE A 171 -122.29 -54.66 9.06
CA ILE A 171 -120.93 -54.66 9.61
C ILE A 171 -119.96 -53.87 8.69
N LEU A 172 -120.20 -53.88 7.38
CA LEU A 172 -119.47 -53.06 6.41
C LEU A 172 -119.72 -51.55 6.63
N ASP A 173 -120.96 -51.11 6.83
CA ASP A 173 -121.28 -49.72 7.18
C ASP A 173 -120.65 -49.28 8.53
N GLU A 174 -120.70 -50.15 9.55
CA GLU A 174 -120.08 -49.89 10.86
C GLU A 174 -118.55 -49.78 10.74
N THR A 175 -117.91 -50.62 9.94
CA THR A 175 -116.45 -50.59 9.72
C THR A 175 -116.01 -49.44 8.80
N GLY A 176 -116.79 -49.10 7.76
CA GLY A 176 -116.62 -47.87 6.99
C GLY A 176 -116.70 -46.62 7.87
N SER A 177 -117.61 -46.62 8.84
CA SER A 177 -117.74 -45.56 9.86
C SER A 177 -116.58 -45.54 10.88
N VAL A 178 -115.84 -46.64 11.04
CA VAL A 178 -114.54 -46.65 11.76
C VAL A 178 -113.44 -46.07 10.88
N VAL A 179 -113.34 -46.49 9.61
CA VAL A 179 -112.36 -45.96 8.64
C VAL A 179 -112.49 -44.44 8.46
N GLY A 180 -113.72 -43.92 8.39
CA GLY A 180 -113.97 -42.46 8.34
C GLY A 180 -113.47 -41.71 9.58
N ARG A 181 -113.64 -42.28 10.78
CA ARG A 181 -113.14 -41.66 12.03
C ARG A 181 -111.62 -41.75 12.16
N GLU A 182 -111.02 -42.89 11.85
CA GLU A 182 -109.56 -43.06 11.92
C GLU A 182 -108.83 -42.27 10.80
N THR A 183 -109.45 -42.05 9.63
CA THR A 183 -108.90 -41.10 8.61
C THR A 183 -108.91 -39.65 9.11
N ALA A 184 -110.01 -39.18 9.69
CA ALA A 184 -110.10 -37.84 10.28
C ALA A 184 -109.14 -37.66 11.46
N SER A 185 -109.03 -38.68 12.33
CA SER A 185 -108.08 -38.73 13.44
C SER A 185 -106.64 -38.61 12.95
N LEU A 186 -106.23 -39.48 12.01
CA LEU A 186 -104.89 -39.44 11.40
C LEU A 186 -104.59 -38.08 10.75
N ALA A 187 -105.53 -37.51 10.00
CA ALA A 187 -105.37 -36.18 9.39
C ALA A 187 -105.11 -35.11 10.45
N SER A 188 -105.91 -35.06 11.53
CA SER A 188 -105.72 -34.10 12.61
C SER A 188 -104.38 -34.26 13.33
N ALA A 189 -103.97 -35.51 13.63
CA ALA A 189 -102.68 -35.80 14.24
C ALA A 189 -101.50 -35.41 13.34
N THR A 190 -101.60 -35.59 12.02
CA THR A 190 -100.55 -35.15 11.08
C THR A 190 -100.41 -33.63 11.00
N VAL A 191 -101.50 -32.86 11.14
CA VAL A 191 -101.42 -31.39 11.17
C VAL A 191 -100.68 -30.92 12.43
N VAL A 192 -101.05 -31.42 13.61
CA VAL A 192 -100.40 -31.05 14.88
C VAL A 192 -98.92 -31.45 14.89
N LEU A 193 -98.57 -32.59 14.29
CA LEU A 193 -97.17 -33.00 14.11
C LEU A 193 -96.38 -32.03 13.21
N GLU A 194 -96.93 -31.61 12.07
CA GLU A 194 -96.24 -30.65 11.20
C GLU A 194 -96.13 -29.25 11.82
N GLU A 195 -97.12 -28.81 12.61
CA GLU A 195 -97.03 -27.58 13.41
C GLU A 195 -95.87 -27.65 14.43
N ALA A 196 -95.78 -28.75 15.19
CA ALA A 196 -94.69 -28.98 16.14
C ALA A 196 -93.32 -29.06 15.45
N ARG A 197 -93.24 -29.71 14.28
CA ARG A 197 -92.02 -29.75 13.43
C ARG A 197 -91.61 -28.36 12.92
N MET A 198 -92.58 -27.53 12.52
CA MET A 198 -92.31 -26.16 12.05
C MET A 198 -91.74 -25.28 13.16
N GLU A 199 -92.29 -25.33 14.38
CA GLU A 199 -91.74 -24.57 15.51
C GLU A 199 -90.42 -25.15 16.02
N PHE A 200 -90.23 -26.47 16.06
CA PHE A 200 -88.91 -27.07 16.31
C PHE A 200 -87.86 -26.53 15.32
N ALA A 201 -88.17 -26.51 14.01
CA ALA A 201 -87.30 -25.96 12.98
C ALA A 201 -87.14 -24.42 13.06
N ARG A 202 -88.03 -23.70 13.75
CA ARG A 202 -87.91 -22.26 14.02
C ARG A 202 -86.97 -21.99 15.20
N VAL A 203 -87.12 -22.73 16.29
CA VAL A 203 -86.28 -22.63 17.49
C VAL A 203 -84.85 -23.11 17.20
N GLN A 204 -84.69 -24.20 16.45
CA GLN A 204 -83.36 -24.66 16.00
C GLN A 204 -82.63 -23.57 15.20
N ARG A 205 -83.30 -22.87 14.27
CA ARG A 205 -82.70 -21.74 13.53
C ARG A 205 -82.29 -20.58 14.44
N ARG A 206 -83.09 -20.25 15.47
CA ARG A 206 -82.73 -19.22 16.48
C ARG A 206 -81.53 -19.63 17.33
N LEU A 207 -81.46 -20.92 17.69
CA LEU A 207 -80.34 -21.50 18.41
C LEU A 207 -79.05 -21.41 17.58
N ASP A 208 -79.12 -21.79 16.30
CA ASP A 208 -77.99 -21.71 15.37
C ASP A 208 -77.52 -20.26 15.12
N GLU A 209 -78.46 -19.31 15.03
CA GLU A 209 -78.16 -17.88 14.90
C GLU A 209 -77.46 -17.33 16.16
N SER A 210 -77.96 -17.66 17.36
CA SER A 210 -77.33 -17.26 18.63
C SER A 210 -75.97 -17.93 18.84
N HIS A 211 -75.79 -19.18 18.38
CA HIS A 211 -74.49 -19.85 18.32
C HIS A 211 -73.47 -19.10 17.45
N ARG A 212 -73.88 -18.59 16.28
CA ARG A 212 -73.01 -17.78 15.41
C ARG A 212 -72.63 -16.46 16.08
N LYS A 213 -73.61 -15.73 16.62
CA LYS A 213 -73.39 -14.48 17.37
C LYS A 213 -72.45 -14.65 18.55
N CYS A 214 -72.57 -15.76 19.30
CA CYS A 214 -71.63 -16.11 20.36
C CYS A 214 -70.20 -16.27 19.83
N ALA A 215 -70.00 -16.98 18.72
CA ALA A 215 -68.68 -17.21 18.14
C ALA A 215 -68.07 -15.93 17.50
N GLU A 216 -68.90 -15.07 16.91
CA GLU A 216 -68.52 -13.75 16.40
C GLU A 216 -68.01 -12.86 17.55
N LEU A 217 -68.80 -12.73 18.61
CA LEU A 217 -68.43 -11.97 19.82
C LEU A 217 -67.19 -12.56 20.54
N ASP A 218 -67.03 -13.88 20.58
CA ASP A 218 -65.81 -14.52 21.11
C ASP A 218 -64.57 -14.17 20.27
N SER A 219 -64.71 -14.06 18.94
CA SER A 219 -63.63 -13.67 18.03
C SER A 219 -63.24 -12.20 18.22
N GLU A 220 -64.22 -11.30 18.33
CA GLU A 220 -63.98 -9.88 18.63
C GLU A 220 -63.36 -9.68 20.01
N LEU A 221 -63.80 -10.43 21.03
CA LEU A 221 -63.19 -10.43 22.35
C LEU A 221 -61.74 -10.94 22.33
N ALA A 222 -61.48 -12.04 21.64
CA ALA A 222 -60.13 -12.57 21.48
C ALA A 222 -59.21 -11.63 20.67
N SER A 223 -59.77 -10.81 19.77
CA SER A 223 -59.02 -9.76 19.06
C SER A 223 -58.68 -8.60 19.98
N ASN A 224 -59.67 -8.05 20.69
CA ASN A 224 -59.48 -6.92 21.60
C ASN A 224 -58.56 -7.28 22.78
N ASP A 225 -58.73 -8.45 23.40
CA ASP A 225 -57.90 -8.89 24.52
C ASP A 225 -56.43 -9.17 24.09
N ARG A 226 -56.19 -9.52 22.81
CA ARG A 226 -54.85 -9.56 22.20
C ARG A 226 -54.29 -8.16 21.96
N GLU A 227 -55.09 -7.24 21.40
CA GLU A 227 -54.65 -5.85 21.20
C GLU A 227 -54.28 -5.20 22.55
N THR A 228 -55.07 -5.38 23.61
CA THR A 228 -54.76 -4.83 24.94
C THR A 228 -53.43 -5.36 25.46
N ALA A 229 -53.18 -6.66 25.36
CA ALA A 229 -51.93 -7.29 25.82
C ALA A 229 -50.71 -6.71 25.08
N VAL A 230 -50.79 -6.60 23.74
CA VAL A 230 -49.71 -6.01 22.92
C VAL A 230 -49.53 -4.52 23.21
N THR A 231 -50.59 -3.76 23.49
CA THR A 231 -50.44 -2.36 23.92
C THR A 231 -49.81 -2.24 25.31
N ALA A 232 -50.16 -3.10 26.26
CA ALA A 232 -49.60 -3.09 27.62
C ALA A 232 -48.09 -3.43 27.63
N GLU A 233 -47.65 -4.41 26.84
CA GLU A 233 -46.23 -4.74 26.67
C GLU A 233 -45.44 -3.58 26.02
N ARG A 234 -46.03 -2.90 25.03
CA ARG A 234 -45.43 -1.70 24.41
C ARG A 234 -45.35 -0.51 25.36
N ILE A 235 -46.36 -0.33 26.22
CA ILE A 235 -46.36 0.69 27.28
C ILE A 235 -45.23 0.38 28.27
N ALA A 236 -45.18 -0.84 28.82
CA ALA A 236 -44.16 -1.22 29.81
C ALA A 236 -42.72 -1.11 29.26
N SER A 237 -42.48 -1.51 28.02
CA SER A 237 -41.15 -1.38 27.39
C SER A 237 -40.75 0.07 27.07
N ALA A 238 -41.71 0.96 26.78
CA ALA A 238 -41.45 2.39 26.64
C ALA A 238 -41.23 3.08 28.00
N GLU A 239 -42.01 2.73 29.02
CA GLU A 239 -41.84 3.22 30.40
C GLU A 239 -40.49 2.77 31.00
N MET A 240 -40.05 1.54 30.73
CA MET A 240 -38.72 1.05 31.10
C MET A 240 -37.60 1.84 30.43
N ARG A 241 -37.72 2.17 29.13
CA ARG A 241 -36.74 3.05 28.45
C ARG A 241 -36.71 4.46 29.02
N ILE A 242 -37.86 5.03 29.36
CA ILE A 242 -37.94 6.34 30.04
C ILE A 242 -37.20 6.28 31.38
N ALA A 243 -37.39 5.21 32.16
CA ALA A 243 -36.69 5.00 33.42
C ALA A 243 -35.16 4.84 33.27
N GLU A 244 -34.70 4.05 32.28
CA GLU A 244 -33.27 3.95 31.95
C GLU A 244 -32.66 5.30 31.55
N ASN A 245 -33.32 6.04 30.66
CA ASN A 245 -32.86 7.35 30.23
C ASN A 245 -32.84 8.35 31.40
N ASN A 246 -33.86 8.34 32.28
CA ASN A 246 -33.87 9.18 33.49
C ASN A 246 -32.73 8.82 34.45
N ALA A 247 -32.40 7.53 34.60
CA ALA A 247 -31.26 7.09 35.43
C ALA A 247 -29.92 7.54 34.84
N ARG A 248 -29.73 7.44 33.51
CA ARG A 248 -28.54 7.98 32.82
C ARG A 248 -28.45 9.50 33.01
N MET A 249 -29.57 10.21 32.84
CA MET A 249 -29.64 11.66 33.06
C MET A 249 -29.29 12.07 34.50
N ALA A 250 -29.62 11.24 35.51
CA ALA A 250 -29.24 11.52 36.90
C ALA A 250 -27.71 11.43 37.10
N VAL A 251 -27.06 10.38 36.58
CA VAL A 251 -25.60 10.20 36.65
C VAL A 251 -24.85 11.33 35.94
N GLU A 252 -25.30 11.71 34.75
CA GLU A 252 -24.67 12.78 33.96
C GLU A 252 -24.90 14.18 34.57
N ARG A 253 -26.05 14.42 35.24
CA ARG A 253 -26.24 15.62 36.06
C ARG A 253 -25.30 15.67 37.26
N GLU A 254 -25.01 14.53 37.89
CA GLU A 254 -24.03 14.47 38.97
C GLU A 254 -22.60 14.75 38.48
N ARG A 255 -22.24 14.30 37.26
CA ARG A 255 -20.96 14.64 36.62
C ARG A 255 -20.83 16.15 36.37
N ILE A 256 -21.87 16.79 35.82
CA ILE A 256 -21.89 18.26 35.66
C ILE A 256 -21.71 18.95 37.02
N LEU A 257 -22.41 18.50 38.07
CA LEU A 257 -22.30 19.12 39.40
C LEU A 257 -20.88 19.03 39.97
N ARG A 258 -20.19 17.90 39.76
CA ARG A 258 -18.77 17.75 40.13
C ARG A 258 -17.88 18.71 39.33
N TYR A 259 -18.09 18.80 38.01
CA TYR A 259 -17.33 19.72 37.16
C TYR A 259 -17.56 21.19 37.51
N THR A 260 -18.78 21.60 37.87
CA THR A 260 -19.03 22.98 38.34
C THR A 260 -18.32 23.26 39.66
N VAL A 261 -18.35 22.33 40.62
CA VAL A 261 -17.66 22.49 41.92
C VAL A 261 -16.13 22.50 41.76
N ASP A 262 -15.58 21.76 40.80
CA ASP A 262 -14.14 21.79 40.52
C ASP A 262 -13.74 23.05 39.73
N MET A 263 -14.60 23.57 38.84
CA MET A 263 -14.40 24.88 38.19
C MET A 263 -14.51 26.05 39.18
N GLU A 264 -15.37 25.99 40.20
CA GLU A 264 -15.45 27.00 41.27
C GLU A 264 -14.12 27.06 42.06
N LYS A 265 -13.58 25.91 42.50
CA LYS A 265 -12.27 25.86 43.19
C LYS A 265 -11.14 26.41 42.33
N LEU A 266 -11.07 26.00 41.05
CA LEU A 266 -10.08 26.50 40.10
C LEU A 266 -10.27 28.02 39.83
N GLY A 267 -11.50 28.51 39.91
CA GLY A 267 -11.83 29.94 39.88
C GLY A 267 -11.24 30.69 41.07
N ASP A 268 -11.46 30.20 42.29
CA ASP A 268 -10.91 30.78 43.53
C ASP A 268 -9.37 30.72 43.56
N GLU A 269 -8.78 29.58 43.17
CA GLU A 269 -7.32 29.45 43.02
C GLU A 269 -6.77 30.45 42.00
N ARG A 270 -7.43 30.61 40.84
CA ARG A 270 -7.05 31.61 39.83
C ARG A 270 -7.13 33.03 40.38
N VAL A 271 -8.17 33.39 41.13
CA VAL A 271 -8.29 34.74 41.73
C VAL A 271 -7.16 35.00 42.73
N GLN A 272 -6.85 34.03 43.61
CA GLN A 272 -5.73 34.13 44.55
C GLN A 272 -4.39 34.26 43.82
N LEU A 273 -4.20 33.52 42.73
CA LEU A 273 -2.99 33.58 41.90
C LEU A 273 -2.89 34.88 41.09
N GLN A 274 -4.01 35.44 40.66
CA GLN A 274 -4.06 36.72 39.94
C GLN A 274 -3.74 37.90 40.88
N ASP A 275 -4.13 37.82 42.16
CA ASP A 275 -3.76 38.82 43.17
C ASP A 275 -2.32 38.65 43.70
N SER A 276 -1.76 37.44 43.70
CA SER A 276 -0.33 37.25 43.97
C SER A 276 0.54 37.72 42.78
N LEU A 277 0.06 37.54 41.55
CA LEU A 277 0.73 38.05 40.35
C LEU A 277 0.79 39.58 40.30
N LYS A 278 -0.29 40.30 40.67
CA LYS A 278 -0.26 41.78 40.77
C LYS A 278 0.86 42.25 41.69
N LYS A 279 0.97 41.65 42.88
CA LYS A 279 2.02 41.96 43.87
C LYS A 279 3.42 41.65 43.33
N LEU A 280 3.59 40.50 42.66
CA LEU A 280 4.86 40.14 42.03
C LEU A 280 5.24 41.05 40.86
N ASP A 281 4.28 41.54 40.06
CA ASP A 281 4.51 42.54 39.02
C ASP A 281 4.92 43.90 39.63
N GLU A 282 4.31 44.32 40.75
CA GLU A 282 4.69 45.52 41.52
C GLU A 282 6.09 45.39 42.14
N GLU A 283 6.38 44.28 42.82
CA GLU A 283 7.70 43.97 43.41
C GLU A 283 8.80 43.89 42.34
N HIS A 284 8.51 43.26 41.19
CA HIS A 284 9.42 43.18 40.06
C HIS A 284 9.68 44.56 39.43
N ALA A 285 8.65 45.40 39.27
CA ALA A 285 8.82 46.76 38.76
C ALA A 285 9.70 47.61 39.70
N ALA A 286 9.48 47.53 41.01
CA ALA A 286 10.32 48.21 42.01
C ALA A 286 11.76 47.67 42.02
N ALA A 287 11.96 46.37 41.79
CA ALA A 287 13.29 45.76 41.66
C ALA A 287 14.03 46.26 40.40
N VAL A 288 13.35 46.38 39.25
CA VAL A 288 13.91 46.96 38.02
C VAL A 288 14.28 48.42 38.22
N GLU A 289 13.39 49.25 38.76
CA GLU A 289 13.68 50.67 38.96
C GLU A 289 14.88 50.87 39.91
N LYS A 290 14.94 50.11 41.00
CA LYS A 290 16.08 50.12 41.93
C LYS A 290 17.38 49.67 41.24
N LEU A 291 17.32 48.67 40.37
CA LEU A 291 18.47 48.18 39.62
C LEU A 291 19.03 49.25 38.67
N ASP A 292 18.17 49.94 37.93
CA ASP A 292 18.57 51.01 37.00
C ASP A 292 19.13 52.22 37.74
N GLN A 293 18.52 52.60 38.88
CA GLN A 293 19.06 53.66 39.75
C GLN A 293 20.48 53.33 40.26
N LEU A 294 20.75 52.08 40.64
CA LEU A 294 22.08 51.64 41.09
C LEU A 294 23.08 51.58 39.93
N LYS A 295 22.68 51.08 38.75
CA LYS A 295 23.51 51.08 37.53
C LYS A 295 23.93 52.50 37.12
N LEU A 296 23.03 53.49 37.24
CA LEU A 296 23.35 54.89 37.01
C LEU A 296 24.35 55.46 38.03
N ARG A 297 24.22 55.14 39.33
CA ARG A 297 25.19 55.56 40.37
C ARG A 297 26.56 54.94 40.13
N ARG A 298 26.60 53.66 39.79
CA ARG A 298 27.82 52.93 39.45
C ARG A 298 28.54 53.56 38.25
N GLU A 299 27.80 53.99 37.23
CA GLU A 299 28.39 54.71 36.10
C GLU A 299 28.97 56.07 36.53
N GLN A 300 28.27 56.83 37.38
CA GLN A 300 28.79 58.08 37.93
C GLN A 300 30.05 57.88 38.79
N ALA A 301 30.11 56.80 39.58
CA ALA A 301 31.31 56.42 40.34
C ALA A 301 32.47 56.02 39.42
N GLY A 302 32.20 55.26 38.35
CA GLY A 302 33.20 54.90 37.34
C GLY A 302 33.81 56.13 36.65
N ARG A 303 32.97 57.10 36.25
CA ARG A 303 33.45 58.38 35.68
C ARG A 303 34.37 59.15 36.63
N ARG A 304 34.12 59.11 37.94
CA ARG A 304 35.00 59.73 38.97
C ARG A 304 36.33 58.99 39.12
N LEU A 305 36.30 57.66 39.04
CA LEU A 305 37.50 56.82 39.08
C LEU A 305 38.41 57.10 37.88
N ASP A 306 37.83 57.25 36.69
CA ASP A 306 38.58 57.56 35.47
C ASP A 306 39.18 58.98 35.48
N THR A 307 38.51 59.97 36.10
CA THR A 307 39.10 61.32 36.29
C THR A 307 40.27 61.29 37.26
N ALA A 308 40.14 60.66 38.44
CA ALA A 308 41.22 60.56 39.42
C ALA A 308 42.44 59.80 38.85
N ARG A 309 42.20 58.72 38.10
CA ARG A 309 43.24 58.01 37.34
C ARG A 309 43.96 58.91 36.34
N SER A 310 43.21 59.71 35.58
CA SER A 310 43.77 60.67 34.62
C SER A 310 44.67 61.70 35.31
N GLU A 311 44.30 62.15 36.52
CA GLU A 311 45.07 63.11 37.30
C GLU A 311 46.33 62.49 37.92
N ARG A 312 46.23 61.30 38.53
CA ARG A 312 47.41 60.58 39.04
C ARG A 312 48.41 60.25 37.93
N VAL A 313 47.95 59.77 36.76
CA VAL A 313 48.84 59.45 35.62
C VAL A 313 49.55 60.71 35.09
N LYS A 314 48.90 61.88 35.10
CA LYS A 314 49.59 63.16 34.78
C LYS A 314 50.67 63.46 35.82
N ALA A 315 50.37 63.38 37.11
CA ALA A 315 51.34 63.63 38.19
C ALA A 315 52.53 62.66 38.14
N ASP A 316 52.28 61.36 38.01
CA ASP A 316 53.33 60.34 37.80
C ASP A 316 54.23 60.68 36.58
N SER A 317 53.64 61.12 35.46
CA SER A 317 54.41 61.45 34.24
C SER A 317 55.27 62.71 34.38
N LEU A 318 54.78 63.73 35.09
CA LEU A 318 55.52 64.97 35.35
C LEU A 318 56.66 64.73 36.35
N LEU A 319 56.43 63.90 37.37
CA LEU A 319 57.47 63.48 38.32
C LEU A 319 58.62 62.75 37.65
N GLU A 320 58.35 61.78 36.76
CA GLU A 320 59.44 61.04 36.12
C GLU A 320 60.24 61.93 35.13
N GLN A 321 59.58 62.88 34.45
CA GLN A 321 60.26 63.91 33.64
C GLN A 321 61.19 64.80 34.50
N MET A 322 60.69 65.33 35.62
CA MET A 322 61.48 66.13 36.56
C MET A 322 62.67 65.33 37.10
N ARG A 323 62.42 64.11 37.61
CA ARG A 323 63.43 63.18 38.11
C ARG A 323 64.44 62.74 37.05
N GLN A 324 64.06 62.64 35.78
CA GLN A 324 65.01 62.39 34.67
C GLN A 324 65.91 63.60 34.44
N SER A 325 65.35 64.81 34.32
CA SER A 325 66.14 66.04 34.12
C SER A 325 67.16 66.29 35.24
N PHE A 326 66.80 65.95 36.48
CA PHE A 326 67.69 66.03 37.65
C PHE A 326 68.83 65.00 37.58
N ARG A 327 68.54 63.74 37.22
CA ARG A 327 69.56 62.69 37.02
C ARG A 327 70.53 63.02 35.88
N GLU A 328 70.05 63.65 34.81
CA GLU A 328 70.90 64.07 33.69
C GLU A 328 71.82 65.24 34.06
N ARG A 329 71.34 66.20 34.87
CA ARG A 329 72.20 67.26 35.46
C ARG A 329 73.30 66.70 36.35
N ILE A 330 72.98 65.79 37.28
CA ILE A 330 73.96 65.19 38.20
C ILE A 330 75.09 64.51 37.42
N ARG A 331 74.74 63.66 36.43
CA ARG A 331 75.73 63.01 35.55
C ARG A 331 76.62 63.99 34.79
N GLY A 332 76.09 65.16 34.42
CA GLY A 332 76.84 66.23 33.77
C GLY A 332 77.97 66.78 34.65
N GLU A 333 77.72 67.00 35.94
CA GLU A 333 78.72 67.49 36.89
C GLU A 333 79.69 66.38 37.35
N GLU A 334 79.22 65.14 37.55
CA GLU A 334 80.09 63.98 37.81
C GLU A 334 81.15 63.80 36.72
N ALA A 335 80.75 63.92 35.45
CA ALA A 335 81.65 63.83 34.30
C ALA A 335 82.65 65.00 34.23
N ARG A 336 82.28 66.21 34.68
CA ARG A 336 83.19 67.36 34.79
C ARG A 336 84.23 67.16 35.89
N ILE A 337 83.81 66.68 37.07
CA ILE A 337 84.72 66.40 38.20
C ILE A 337 85.79 65.37 37.80
N GLN A 338 85.41 64.30 37.10
CA GLN A 338 86.36 63.31 36.56
C GLN A 338 87.30 63.88 35.47
N LYS A 339 86.86 64.89 34.72
CA LYS A 339 87.69 65.61 33.75
C LYS A 339 88.75 66.46 34.43
N ILE A 340 88.39 67.11 35.54
CA ILE A 340 89.29 67.98 36.33
C ILE A 340 90.34 67.14 37.07
N SER A 341 89.97 66.00 37.67
CA SER A 341 90.91 65.15 38.39
C SER A 341 92.00 64.56 37.49
N SER A 342 91.60 63.98 36.34
CA SER A 342 92.53 63.38 35.37
C SER A 342 93.49 64.40 34.75
N LEU A 343 93.05 65.65 34.52
CA LEU A 343 93.94 66.73 34.08
C LEU A 343 94.94 67.13 35.18
N LYS A 344 94.51 67.26 36.44
CA LYS A 344 95.41 67.56 37.59
C LYS A 344 96.47 66.48 37.81
N GLU A 345 96.10 65.21 37.65
CA GLU A 345 97.02 64.08 37.79
C GLU A 345 98.08 64.08 36.68
N SER A 346 97.69 64.34 35.42
CA SER A 346 98.64 64.44 34.30
C SER A 346 99.66 65.58 34.48
N LEU A 347 99.21 66.74 34.99
CA LEU A 347 100.04 67.92 35.23
C LEU A 347 101.17 67.62 36.22
N LYS A 348 100.85 66.87 37.27
CA LYS A 348 101.81 66.45 38.31
C LYS A 348 102.96 65.61 37.74
N VAL A 349 102.65 64.64 36.87
CA VAL A 349 103.65 63.77 36.22
C VAL A 349 104.60 64.57 35.31
N TYR A 350 104.10 65.56 34.57
CA TYR A 350 104.96 66.42 33.75
C TYR A 350 105.84 67.35 34.60
N ALA A 351 105.34 67.89 35.72
CA ALA A 351 106.12 68.72 36.64
C ALA A 351 107.29 67.95 37.29
N GLU A 352 107.03 66.73 37.78
CA GLU A 352 108.06 65.84 38.34
C GLU A 352 109.14 65.50 37.29
N LYS A 353 108.73 65.28 36.03
CA LYS A 353 109.66 65.03 34.92
C LYS A 353 110.53 66.25 34.59
N SER A 354 109.96 67.46 34.56
CA SER A 354 110.71 68.70 34.33
C SER A 354 111.82 68.88 35.39
N SER A 355 111.47 68.67 36.67
CA SER A 355 112.42 68.75 37.79
C SER A 355 113.62 67.81 37.64
N SER A 356 113.43 66.60 37.12
CA SER A 356 114.54 65.65 36.90
C SER A 356 115.49 66.04 35.76
N LEU A 357 114.99 66.74 34.74
CA LEU A 357 115.78 67.21 33.60
C LEU A 357 116.63 68.44 33.99
N ASP A 358 116.05 69.40 34.73
CA ASP A 358 116.76 70.55 35.30
C ASP A 358 117.95 70.12 36.20
N ALA A 359 117.70 69.17 37.10
CA ALA A 359 118.74 68.64 37.99
C ALA A 359 119.88 67.96 37.22
N SER A 360 119.56 67.25 36.13
CA SER A 360 120.57 66.59 35.28
C SER A 360 121.41 67.61 34.50
N LEU A 361 120.80 68.72 34.06
CA LEU A 361 121.47 69.82 33.36
C LEU A 361 122.45 70.59 34.24
N SER A 362 122.12 70.81 35.52
CA SER A 362 122.99 71.56 36.43
C SER A 362 124.30 70.83 36.73
N ALA A 363 124.26 69.49 36.87
CA ALA A 363 125.44 68.66 37.07
C ALA A 363 126.39 68.69 35.85
N LEU A 364 125.84 68.53 34.64
CA LEU A 364 126.64 68.47 33.42
C LEU A 364 127.34 69.80 33.08
N LYS A 365 126.76 70.94 33.51
CA LYS A 365 127.37 72.27 33.34
C LYS A 365 128.61 72.47 34.22
N LEU A 366 128.64 71.91 35.44
CA LEU A 366 129.82 71.95 36.31
C LEU A 366 130.99 71.14 35.72
N GLU A 367 130.73 69.95 35.17
CA GLU A 367 131.75 69.11 34.54
C GLU A 367 132.40 69.79 33.30
N LEU A 368 131.64 70.62 32.58
CA LEU A 368 132.13 71.44 31.47
C LEU A 368 133.05 72.59 31.92
N GLU A 369 132.79 73.21 33.08
CA GLU A 369 133.63 74.28 33.63
C GLU A 369 135.01 73.76 34.10
N GLU A 370 135.09 72.53 34.61
CA GLU A 370 136.37 71.91 34.95
C GLU A 370 137.18 71.52 33.70
N LEU A 371 136.55 70.89 32.70
CA LEU A 371 137.23 70.48 31.45
C LEU A 371 137.73 71.66 30.60
N THR A 372 137.01 72.78 30.57
CA THR A 372 137.50 74.01 29.91
C THR A 372 138.72 74.59 30.63
N ARG A 373 138.68 74.61 31.97
CA ARG A 373 139.78 75.10 32.81
C ARG A 373 141.06 74.27 32.60
N GLU A 374 140.99 72.94 32.58
CA GLU A 374 142.16 72.09 32.32
C GLU A 374 142.84 72.37 30.97
N ASN A 375 142.06 72.43 29.89
CA ASN A 375 142.59 72.69 28.53
C ASN A 375 143.35 74.03 28.46
N SER A 376 142.86 75.07 29.14
CA SER A 376 143.52 76.39 29.16
C SER A 376 144.95 76.34 29.73
N VAL A 377 145.18 75.50 30.75
CA VAL A 377 146.49 75.33 31.38
C VAL A 377 147.44 74.59 30.44
N ILE A 378 146.98 73.49 29.83
CA ILE A 378 147.80 72.64 28.94
C ILE A 378 148.20 73.39 27.66
N SER A 379 147.33 74.22 27.07
CA SER A 379 147.71 75.07 25.93
C SER A 379 148.79 76.09 26.28
N SER A 380 148.75 76.64 27.50
CA SER A 380 149.68 77.68 27.94
C SER A 380 151.12 77.19 28.17
N THR A 381 151.30 75.91 28.52
CA THR A 381 152.62 75.30 28.70
C THR A 381 153.23 74.89 27.36
N LEU A 382 152.42 74.31 26.45
CA LEU A 382 152.83 73.98 25.09
C LEU A 382 153.41 75.18 24.33
N GLN A 383 152.77 76.35 24.44
CA GLN A 383 153.21 77.55 23.71
C GLN A 383 154.61 78.03 24.13
N LYS A 384 155.00 77.81 25.40
CA LYS A 384 156.33 78.20 25.91
C LYS A 384 157.46 77.35 25.34
N GLU A 385 157.26 76.03 25.30
CA GLU A 385 158.26 75.08 24.76
C GLU A 385 158.45 75.24 23.24
N LEU A 386 157.41 75.62 22.50
CA LEU A 386 157.52 75.90 21.06
C LEU A 386 158.39 77.12 20.77
N ASN A 387 158.20 78.23 21.48
CA ASN A 387 159.01 79.45 21.29
C ASN A 387 160.50 79.23 21.60
N ALA A 388 160.83 78.40 22.60
CA ALA A 388 162.21 78.05 22.92
C ALA A 388 162.92 77.27 21.78
N ARG A 389 162.14 76.50 21.00
CA ARG A 389 162.64 75.66 19.90
C ARG A 389 163.11 76.45 18.69
N GLU A 390 162.45 77.57 18.40
CA GLU A 390 162.72 78.36 17.19
C GLU A 390 164.05 79.10 17.28
N MET A 391 164.43 79.62 18.45
CA MET A 391 165.75 80.24 18.65
C MET A 391 166.90 79.24 18.49
N LEU A 392 166.78 78.02 19.04
CA LEU A 392 167.80 76.98 18.89
C LEU A 392 168.01 76.52 17.43
N LEU A 393 166.99 76.65 16.58
CA LEU A 393 167.08 76.33 15.14
C LEU A 393 167.86 77.38 14.34
N ALA A 394 167.87 78.65 14.76
CA ALA A 394 168.64 79.70 14.10
C ALA A 394 170.15 79.52 14.38
N ASP A 395 170.55 79.39 15.65
CA ASP A 395 171.95 79.25 16.08
C ASP A 395 172.66 78.06 15.41
N THR A 396 171.95 76.94 15.22
CA THR A 396 172.51 75.72 14.65
C THR A 396 172.79 75.80 13.14
N ALA A 397 172.13 76.69 12.41
CA ALA A 397 172.42 76.90 10.99
C ALA A 397 173.67 77.76 10.77
N ASP A 398 173.80 78.86 11.52
CA ASP A 398 174.78 79.92 11.27
C ASP A 398 176.22 79.51 11.63
N LEU A 399 176.38 78.62 12.62
CA LEU A 399 177.66 77.97 12.96
C LEU A 399 178.12 76.98 11.87
N GLY A 400 177.19 76.31 11.19
CA GLY A 400 177.50 75.27 10.19
C GLY A 400 178.18 75.84 8.94
N ALA A 401 177.76 77.02 8.49
CA ALA A 401 178.33 77.69 7.31
C ALA A 401 179.82 78.06 7.53
N LYS A 402 180.14 78.65 8.69
CA LYS A 402 181.49 79.14 9.04
C LYS A 402 182.51 78.01 9.13
N LEU A 403 182.11 76.85 9.65
CA LEU A 403 182.94 75.65 9.76
C LEU A 403 183.44 75.14 8.40
N SER A 404 182.61 75.20 7.35
CA SER A 404 182.97 74.70 6.01
C SER A 404 184.07 75.53 5.36
N GLN A 405 184.03 76.85 5.53
CA GLN A 405 184.96 77.79 4.89
C GLN A 405 186.39 77.62 5.41
N ALA A 406 186.58 77.51 6.73
CA ALA A 406 187.89 77.31 7.36
C ALA A 406 188.57 75.99 6.93
N GLY A 407 187.77 74.96 6.61
CA GLY A 407 188.28 73.66 6.17
C GLY A 407 188.99 73.69 4.81
N GLN A 408 188.57 74.57 3.88
CA GLN A 408 189.17 74.66 2.54
C GLN A 408 190.55 75.34 2.58
N THR A 409 190.70 76.39 3.40
CA THR A 409 191.95 77.16 3.51
C THR A 409 193.12 76.36 4.04
N ALA A 410 192.89 75.41 4.96
CA ALA A 410 193.95 74.56 5.51
C ALA A 410 194.53 73.59 4.46
N ALA A 411 193.70 73.07 3.55
CA ALA A 411 194.11 72.05 2.58
C ALA A 411 195.11 72.57 1.53
N VAL A 412 194.98 73.83 1.10
CA VAL A 412 195.84 74.41 0.04
C VAL A 412 197.29 74.60 0.49
N LEU A 413 197.50 75.01 1.73
CA LEU A 413 198.84 75.23 2.30
C LEU A 413 199.64 73.92 2.46
N GLN A 414 198.95 72.79 2.64
CA GLN A 414 199.57 71.48 2.83
C GLN A 414 200.33 70.99 1.57
N ASP A 415 199.84 71.30 0.37
CA ASP A 415 200.41 70.84 -0.92
C ASP A 415 201.60 71.68 -1.42
N GLN A 416 201.85 72.85 -0.82
CA GLN A 416 203.02 73.67 -1.14
C GLN A 416 204.27 73.18 -0.40
N VAL A 417 204.12 72.79 0.88
CA VAL A 417 205.20 72.34 1.76
C VAL A 417 205.90 71.08 1.23
N THR A 418 205.15 70.15 0.65
CA THR A 418 205.68 68.86 0.13
C THR A 418 206.68 69.07 -1.02
N ARG A 419 206.37 69.96 -1.97
CA ARG A 419 207.16 70.17 -3.18
C ARG A 419 208.56 70.71 -2.91
N VAL A 420 208.68 71.69 -1.99
CA VAL A 420 209.96 72.32 -1.65
C VAL A 420 210.91 71.31 -0.98
N ASN A 421 210.35 70.37 -0.21
CA ASN A 421 211.12 69.37 0.55
C ASN A 421 211.71 68.24 -0.33
N ASP A 422 211.19 68.02 -1.55
CA ASP A 422 211.77 67.04 -2.48
C ASP A 422 212.95 67.58 -3.28
N LEU A 423 212.98 68.89 -3.60
CA LEU A 423 214.11 69.54 -4.28
C LEU A 423 215.41 69.48 -3.46
N LEU A 424 215.30 69.66 -2.14
CA LEU A 424 216.44 69.73 -1.22
C LEU A 424 217.27 68.42 -1.13
N LYS A 425 216.76 67.31 -1.68
CA LYS A 425 217.41 65.99 -1.63
C LYS A 425 218.49 65.78 -2.70
N GLN A 426 218.65 66.69 -3.66
CA GLN A 426 219.52 66.49 -4.83
C GLN A 426 220.97 66.98 -4.68
N PHE A 427 221.33 67.66 -3.58
CA PHE A 427 222.60 68.40 -3.46
C PHE A 427 223.49 67.97 -2.27
N THR A 428 224.05 66.76 -2.32
CA THR A 428 225.12 66.33 -1.38
C THR A 428 226.24 65.55 -2.07
N VAL A 429 227.42 66.18 -2.13
CA VAL A 429 228.74 65.58 -2.42
C VAL A 429 229.75 66.28 -1.49
N GLU A 430 230.86 65.63 -1.18
CA GLU A 430 231.89 66.10 -0.23
C GLU A 430 232.93 67.04 -0.90
N ASP A 431 233.86 67.60 -0.11
CA ASP A 431 235.05 68.38 -0.55
C ASP A 431 234.86 69.72 -1.32
N SER A 432 233.74 70.45 -1.15
CA SER A 432 233.56 71.80 -1.76
C SER A 432 233.54 72.98 -0.77
N ILE A 433 233.97 74.16 -1.24
CA ILE A 433 234.13 75.42 -0.45
C ILE A 433 232.83 75.85 0.24
N SER A 434 231.68 75.57 -0.36
CA SER A 434 230.35 75.87 0.20
C SER A 434 229.97 75.04 1.44
N SER A 435 230.81 74.08 1.86
CA SER A 435 230.69 73.42 3.17
C SER A 435 231.39 74.18 4.31
N VAL A 436 232.28 75.13 3.99
CA VAL A 436 233.27 75.69 4.93
C VAL A 436 232.84 77.02 5.52
N ILE A 437 232.23 77.90 4.72
CA ILE A 437 231.86 79.27 5.13
C ILE A 437 230.45 79.28 5.73
N LYS A 438 230.27 80.04 6.83
CA LYS A 438 228.94 80.36 7.40
C LYS A 438 228.68 81.87 7.38
N PRO A 439 227.61 82.34 6.72
CA PRO A 439 227.20 83.74 6.79
C PRO A 439 226.49 84.04 8.12
N LEU A 440 226.52 85.31 8.55
CA LEU A 440 225.63 85.80 9.61
C LEU A 440 224.14 85.73 9.17
N PRO A 441 223.18 85.63 10.11
CA PRO A 441 221.75 85.57 9.79
C PRO A 441 221.28 86.71 8.88
N GLY A 442 220.48 86.37 7.86
CA GLY A 442 220.00 87.30 6.84
C GLY A 442 221.01 87.68 5.74
N MET A 443 222.33 87.52 5.96
CA MET A 443 223.36 87.93 4.99
C MET A 443 223.66 86.88 3.90
N GLY A 444 223.00 85.72 3.92
CA GLY A 444 223.29 84.59 3.05
C GLY A 444 223.29 84.92 1.55
N LYS A 445 222.28 85.68 1.07
CA LYS A 445 222.16 86.07 -0.35
C LYS A 445 223.33 86.95 -0.82
N ALA A 446 223.80 87.87 0.02
CA ALA A 446 224.89 88.79 -0.33
C ALA A 446 226.26 88.09 -0.40
N VAL A 447 226.54 87.16 0.52
CA VAL A 447 227.79 86.36 0.49
C VAL A 447 227.75 85.33 -0.64
N GLY A 448 226.60 84.69 -0.86
CA GLY A 448 226.40 83.74 -1.95
C GLY A 448 226.62 84.36 -3.32
N ALA A 449 226.01 85.52 -3.59
CA ALA A 449 226.04 86.18 -4.91
C ALA A 449 227.46 86.48 -5.44
N PHE A 450 228.45 86.75 -4.58
CA PHE A 450 229.84 86.90 -5.00
C PHE A 450 230.56 85.55 -5.18
N LEU A 451 230.41 84.62 -4.22
CA LEU A 451 231.07 83.30 -4.24
C LEU A 451 230.60 82.39 -5.39
N ASP A 452 229.38 82.58 -5.88
CA ASP A 452 228.81 81.91 -7.05
C ASP A 452 229.74 82.03 -8.29
N SER A 453 230.46 83.16 -8.41
CA SER A 453 231.47 83.42 -9.43
C SER A 453 232.62 82.40 -9.47
N PHE A 454 232.88 81.70 -8.35
CA PHE A 454 233.98 80.76 -8.17
C PHE A 454 233.50 79.29 -8.08
N ASN A 455 232.21 79.03 -8.31
CA ASN A 455 231.56 77.71 -8.20
C ASN A 455 231.90 76.76 -9.38
N SER A 456 233.19 76.70 -9.75
CA SER A 456 233.77 75.80 -10.76
C SER A 456 235.30 75.77 -10.54
N ALA A 457 236.60 75.46 -10.56
CA ALA A 457 237.69 76.18 -9.88
C ALA A 457 238.37 75.39 -8.74
N ALA A 458 237.64 74.91 -7.73
CA ALA A 458 238.22 74.34 -6.51
C ALA A 458 239.42 75.18 -5.98
N VAL A 459 240.52 74.56 -5.52
CA VAL A 459 241.65 75.26 -4.88
C VAL A 459 243.01 74.72 -5.34
N ALA A 460 243.96 75.61 -5.62
CA ALA A 460 245.40 75.33 -5.72
C ALA A 460 246.23 76.51 -5.17
N GLY A 461 247.51 76.28 -4.86
CA GLY A 461 248.44 77.33 -4.43
C GLY A 461 249.13 78.08 -5.58
N SER A 462 249.23 77.45 -6.75
CA SER A 462 249.83 77.97 -7.98
C SER A 462 249.22 77.26 -9.20
N VAL A 463 249.51 77.76 -10.41
CA VAL A 463 248.96 77.21 -11.67
C VAL A 463 249.82 76.05 -12.17
N PRO A 464 249.25 74.86 -12.45
CA PRO A 464 249.94 73.74 -13.09
C PRO A 464 249.92 73.84 -14.63
N GLU A 465 250.50 72.86 -15.33
CA GLU A 465 250.74 72.93 -16.78
C GLU A 465 249.88 71.92 -17.58
N ASN A 466 250.25 70.64 -17.53
CA ASN A 466 249.56 69.53 -18.21
C ASN A 466 248.13 69.36 -17.66
N SER A 467 247.18 70.08 -18.24
CA SER A 467 245.82 70.26 -17.71
C SER A 467 244.76 70.20 -18.80
N SER A 468 243.57 69.73 -18.43
CA SER A 468 242.47 69.43 -19.36
C SER A 468 241.89 70.71 -19.99
N PRO A 469 241.64 70.76 -21.32
CA PRO A 469 241.02 71.92 -21.96
C PRO A 469 239.66 72.28 -21.35
N GLY A 470 239.61 73.40 -20.62
CA GLY A 470 238.42 73.90 -19.92
C GLY A 470 238.51 73.88 -18.39
N ALA A 471 239.58 73.32 -17.81
CA ALA A 471 239.81 73.40 -16.36
C ALA A 471 239.91 74.86 -15.87
N ARG A 472 239.47 75.09 -14.63
CA ARG A 472 239.51 76.38 -13.92
C ARG A 472 240.19 76.15 -12.57
N PHE A 473 240.85 77.16 -12.03
CA PHE A 473 241.52 77.11 -10.73
C PHE A 473 241.36 78.42 -9.96
N ALA A 474 241.21 78.36 -8.64
CA ALA A 474 241.38 79.52 -7.75
C ALA A 474 242.86 79.65 -7.35
N VAL A 475 243.40 80.88 -7.36
CA VAL A 475 244.84 81.18 -7.25
C VAL A 475 245.07 82.41 -6.36
N PRO A 476 246.16 82.51 -5.56
CA PRO A 476 246.41 83.68 -4.71
C PRO A 476 246.69 84.96 -5.50
N VAL A 477 246.16 86.10 -5.03
CA VAL A 477 246.34 87.45 -5.62
C VAL A 477 246.55 88.48 -4.49
N LYS A 478 247.19 89.63 -4.78
CA LYS A 478 247.41 90.70 -3.80
C LYS A 478 246.13 91.47 -3.47
N MET A 479 245.81 91.58 -2.17
CA MET A 479 244.78 92.45 -1.61
C MET A 479 244.83 93.91 -2.12
N PHE A 480 243.67 94.58 -2.07
CA PHE A 480 243.50 95.98 -2.47
C PHE A 480 244.08 96.99 -1.45
N ALA A 481 244.40 98.21 -1.92
CA ALA A 481 245.11 99.23 -1.14
C ALA A 481 244.71 100.70 -1.43
N GLY A 482 243.69 100.97 -2.25
CA GLY A 482 243.25 102.33 -2.56
C GLY A 482 242.40 102.96 -1.43
N THR A 483 242.31 104.29 -1.41
CA THR A 483 241.30 104.99 -0.59
C THR A 483 239.91 104.68 -1.13
N LEU A 484 238.98 104.39 -0.21
CA LEU A 484 237.60 103.99 -0.53
C LEU A 484 236.61 105.17 -0.40
N PRO A 485 235.41 105.06 -1.02
CA PRO A 485 234.30 105.95 -0.72
C PRO A 485 233.95 105.91 0.77
N GLN A 486 233.57 107.07 1.32
CA GLN A 486 233.12 107.13 2.71
C GLN A 486 231.82 106.32 2.87
N GLY A 487 231.79 105.40 3.84
CA GLY A 487 230.67 104.49 4.07
C GLY A 487 230.76 103.11 3.39
N ALA A 488 231.75 102.86 2.52
CA ALA A 488 231.99 101.52 1.98
C ALA A 488 232.64 100.59 3.02
N VAL A 489 232.10 99.37 3.20
CA VAL A 489 232.59 98.37 4.16
C VAL A 489 233.04 97.10 3.40
N PRO A 490 234.22 96.51 3.68
CA PRO A 490 234.66 95.27 3.04
C PRO A 490 233.76 94.07 3.41
N LEU A 491 233.40 93.23 2.42
CA LEU A 491 232.43 92.14 2.63
C LEU A 491 232.90 91.05 3.64
N GLY A 492 234.22 90.93 3.86
CA GLY A 492 234.82 89.92 4.74
C GLY A 492 234.52 90.07 6.23
N GLU A 493 233.91 91.17 6.67
CA GLU A 493 233.49 91.37 8.08
C GLU A 493 232.11 90.76 8.40
N CYS A 494 231.30 90.39 7.40
CA CYS A 494 229.97 89.80 7.60
C CYS A 494 230.00 88.28 7.92
N VAL A 495 231.13 87.79 8.43
CA VAL A 495 231.47 86.36 8.59
C VAL A 495 232.16 86.13 9.92
N GLU A 496 231.86 85.01 10.60
CA GLU A 496 232.63 84.58 11.77
C GLU A 496 234.05 84.17 11.35
N LYS A 497 235.07 84.52 12.16
CA LYS A 497 236.47 84.12 11.92
C LYS A 497 236.69 82.63 12.19
N ALA A 498 236.33 81.78 11.23
CA ALA A 498 236.83 80.41 11.14
C ALA A 498 238.30 80.38 10.69
N ASP A 499 239.02 79.29 11.00
CA ASP A 499 240.49 79.20 10.94
C ASP A 499 241.12 79.16 9.53
N SER A 500 240.35 79.26 8.44
CA SER A 500 240.84 79.25 7.06
C SER A 500 241.51 80.58 6.64
N GLY A 501 242.39 81.08 7.50
CA GLY A 501 243.09 82.35 7.39
C GLY A 501 244.17 82.37 6.32
N SER A 502 243.83 82.92 5.16
CA SER A 502 244.68 83.84 4.36
C SER A 502 244.05 84.01 2.98
N PHE A 503 244.03 82.91 2.21
CA PHE A 503 243.56 82.81 0.84
C PHE A 503 242.15 83.43 0.64
N ILE A 504 241.18 83.08 1.50
CA ILE A 504 239.79 83.57 1.38
C ILE A 504 239.70 85.09 1.64
N ASN A 505 240.32 85.60 2.71
CA ASN A 505 240.39 87.05 2.97
C ASN A 505 241.17 87.80 1.88
N SER A 506 242.18 87.17 1.27
CA SER A 506 242.95 87.72 0.14
C SER A 506 242.12 87.86 -1.15
N LEU A 507 240.92 87.28 -1.19
CA LEU A 507 240.08 87.14 -2.39
C LEU A 507 238.77 87.94 -2.25
N LEU A 508 238.07 87.80 -1.11
CA LEU A 508 236.90 88.63 -0.77
C LEU A 508 237.23 90.12 -0.63
N SER A 509 238.50 90.50 -0.43
CA SER A 509 238.93 91.91 -0.29
C SER A 509 238.70 92.79 -1.53
N HIS A 510 238.44 92.18 -2.71
CA HIS A 510 238.13 92.90 -3.95
C HIS A 510 236.62 93.20 -4.11
N CYS A 511 235.87 93.17 -3.00
CA CYS A 511 234.45 93.45 -2.92
C CYS A 511 234.10 94.30 -1.68
N VAL A 512 233.28 95.33 -1.87
CA VAL A 512 232.73 96.19 -0.81
C VAL A 512 231.20 96.20 -0.82
N LEU A 513 230.60 96.33 0.35
CA LEU A 513 229.16 96.52 0.52
C LEU A 513 228.79 98.00 0.31
N ALA A 514 227.74 98.24 -0.45
CA ALA A 514 227.14 99.57 -0.67
C ALA A 514 225.82 99.70 0.11
N PRO A 515 225.41 100.92 0.51
CA PRO A 515 224.16 101.11 1.25
C PRO A 515 222.89 100.85 0.41
N ASP A 516 222.94 101.07 -0.91
CA ASP A 516 221.76 100.93 -1.79
C ASP A 516 222.12 100.83 -3.30
N THR A 517 221.12 100.56 -4.14
CA THR A 517 221.26 100.41 -5.59
C THR A 517 221.51 101.73 -6.34
N ALA A 518 221.21 102.89 -5.77
CA ALA A 518 221.54 104.18 -6.37
C ALA A 518 222.98 104.62 -6.03
N THR A 519 223.45 104.40 -4.80
CA THR A 519 224.84 104.69 -4.41
C THR A 519 225.86 103.75 -5.05
N ALA A 520 225.57 102.44 -5.17
CA ALA A 520 226.42 101.53 -5.93
C ALA A 520 226.55 101.93 -7.41
N GLY A 521 225.44 102.39 -8.03
CA GLY A 521 225.44 102.99 -9.35
C GLY A 521 226.30 104.27 -9.43
N LEU A 522 226.10 105.22 -8.51
CA LEU A 522 226.89 106.45 -8.41
C LEU A 522 228.40 106.20 -8.20
N TRP A 523 228.79 105.18 -7.45
CA TRP A 523 230.20 104.80 -7.27
C TRP A 523 230.81 104.25 -8.57
N MET A 524 230.03 103.53 -9.36
CA MET A 524 230.43 103.01 -10.67
C MET A 524 230.55 104.14 -11.70
N GLU A 525 229.63 105.11 -11.70
CA GLU A 525 229.74 106.36 -12.49
C GLU A 525 230.98 107.20 -12.13
N GLN A 526 231.54 107.03 -10.93
CA GLN A 526 232.72 107.73 -10.44
C GLN A 526 234.05 106.97 -10.68
N GLY A 527 234.01 105.78 -11.30
CA GLY A 527 235.22 105.01 -11.62
C GLY A 527 235.84 104.26 -10.43
N LEU A 528 235.02 103.80 -9.47
CA LEU A 528 235.47 102.97 -8.35
C LEU A 528 236.18 101.68 -8.84
N ALA A 529 237.37 101.40 -8.32
CA ALA A 529 238.28 100.36 -8.81
C ALA A 529 237.97 98.91 -8.33
N VAL A 530 236.77 98.63 -7.79
CA VAL A 530 236.40 97.36 -7.14
C VAL A 530 234.90 97.07 -7.28
N THR A 531 234.51 95.82 -7.02
CA THR A 531 233.12 95.35 -7.03
C THR A 531 232.31 95.94 -5.87
N ALA A 532 231.08 96.37 -6.12
CA ALA A 532 230.12 96.78 -5.09
C ALA A 532 228.92 95.83 -5.04
N VAL A 533 228.44 95.47 -3.84
CA VAL A 533 227.33 94.52 -3.62
C VAL A 533 226.33 95.06 -2.60
N THR A 534 225.05 94.68 -2.70
CA THR A 534 223.98 95.03 -1.73
C THR A 534 223.59 93.85 -0.86
N ALA A 535 222.95 94.11 0.29
CA ALA A 535 222.36 93.07 1.14
C ALA A 535 221.24 92.25 0.44
N GLY A 536 220.70 92.74 -0.68
CA GLY A 536 219.71 92.03 -1.50
C GLY A 536 220.32 91.01 -2.49
N GLY A 537 221.64 91.02 -2.69
CA GLY A 537 222.33 90.20 -3.68
C GLY A 537 222.49 90.86 -5.06
N ASP A 538 222.37 92.19 -5.15
CA ASP A 538 222.71 92.95 -6.36
C ASP A 538 224.24 93.10 -6.47
N ILE A 539 224.76 93.10 -7.70
CA ILE A 539 226.19 93.15 -8.00
C ILE A 539 226.47 94.24 -9.03
N PHE A 540 227.32 95.20 -8.70
CA PHE A 540 227.84 96.22 -9.60
C PHE A 540 229.34 95.96 -9.81
N ARG A 541 229.76 95.76 -11.07
CA ARG A 541 231.16 95.47 -11.42
C ARG A 541 231.83 96.60 -12.19
N PRO A 542 233.17 96.73 -12.14
CA PRO A 542 233.93 97.68 -12.96
C PRO A 542 233.72 97.51 -14.48
N ASP A 543 233.34 96.30 -14.92
CA ASP A 543 233.24 95.88 -16.34
C ASP A 543 232.11 96.57 -17.15
N GLY A 544 231.33 97.48 -16.56
CA GLY A 544 230.05 97.92 -17.13
C GLY A 544 228.89 96.96 -16.83
N LEU A 545 229.15 95.78 -16.27
CA LEU A 545 228.15 94.77 -15.93
C LEU A 545 227.50 95.05 -14.58
N VAL A 546 226.17 95.06 -14.55
CA VAL A 546 225.36 95.11 -13.31
C VAL A 546 224.39 93.93 -13.33
N ARG A 547 224.20 93.27 -12.17
CA ARG A 547 223.16 92.27 -11.92
C ARG A 547 222.27 92.75 -10.77
N LEU A 548 220.97 92.58 -10.93
CA LEU A 548 219.98 92.84 -9.88
C LEU A 548 219.35 91.51 -9.45
N GLY A 549 219.32 91.24 -8.15
CA GLY A 549 218.68 90.07 -7.53
C GLY A 549 219.27 88.67 -7.84
N VAL A 550 218.46 87.66 -7.49
CA VAL A 550 218.67 86.20 -7.63
C VAL A 550 217.31 85.57 -8.00
N ALA A 551 217.27 84.45 -8.74
CA ALA A 551 216.03 83.84 -9.25
C ALA A 551 215.81 82.38 -8.77
N GLU A 552 214.56 82.02 -8.46
CA GLU A 552 214.18 80.74 -7.82
C GLU A 552 214.59 79.48 -8.59
N THR A 553 214.80 79.54 -9.91
CA THR A 553 215.26 78.38 -10.72
C THR A 553 216.77 78.15 -10.70
N GLY A 554 217.54 79.04 -10.06
CA GLY A 554 218.99 78.94 -9.90
C GLY A 554 219.47 79.07 -8.45
N ALA A 555 218.56 79.08 -7.49
CA ALA A 555 218.86 79.34 -6.09
C ALA A 555 219.78 78.26 -5.47
N GLY A 556 220.77 78.71 -4.70
CA GLY A 556 221.77 77.85 -4.08
C GLY A 556 221.25 77.03 -2.88
N SER A 557 222.02 76.04 -2.45
CA SER A 557 221.66 75.12 -1.35
C SER A 557 221.41 75.80 0.01
N LEU A 558 221.94 77.02 0.22
CA LEU A 558 221.65 77.86 1.38
C LEU A 558 220.31 78.60 1.27
N GLU A 559 219.92 79.02 0.06
CA GLU A 559 218.73 79.88 -0.15
C GLU A 559 217.42 79.07 -0.09
N LEU A 560 217.45 77.79 -0.48
CA LEU A 560 216.30 76.89 -0.43
C LEU A 560 215.82 76.53 0.98
N LYS A 561 216.64 76.73 2.03
CA LYS A 561 216.28 76.38 3.41
C LYS A 561 215.37 77.42 4.07
N ASP A 562 215.71 78.70 4.00
CA ASP A 562 214.92 79.79 4.62
C ASP A 562 213.46 79.82 4.15
N ILE A 563 213.19 79.39 2.90
CA ILE A 563 211.85 79.38 2.30
C ILE A 563 210.92 78.33 2.95
N LEU A 564 211.45 77.22 3.46
CA LEU A 564 210.66 76.06 3.88
C LEU A 564 210.01 76.26 5.28
N ASP A 565 210.66 77.00 6.17
CA ASP A 565 210.19 77.20 7.55
C ASP A 565 209.02 78.21 7.64
N ASP A 566 208.97 79.22 6.78
CA ASP A 566 207.87 80.21 6.74
C ASP A 566 206.53 79.63 6.24
N LEU A 567 206.57 78.54 5.45
CA LEU A 567 205.35 77.83 5.02
C LEU A 567 204.73 76.99 6.15
N HIS A 568 205.55 76.33 6.98
CA HIS A 568 205.06 75.46 8.06
C HIS A 568 204.30 76.21 9.15
N THR A 569 204.76 77.41 9.52
CA THR A 569 204.11 78.21 10.58
C THR A 569 202.73 78.75 10.18
N ARG A 570 202.51 79.00 8.89
CA ARG A 570 201.20 79.44 8.35
C ARG A 570 200.16 78.33 8.41
N LEU A 571 200.57 77.08 8.13
CA LEU A 571 199.69 75.90 8.07
C LEU A 571 199.04 75.58 9.42
N GLN A 572 199.78 75.65 10.53
CA GLN A 572 199.26 75.26 11.86
C GLN A 572 198.09 76.13 12.35
N LYS A 573 198.05 77.43 12.04
CA LYS A 573 196.97 78.32 12.46
C LYS A 573 195.61 77.92 11.88
N ALA A 574 195.56 77.59 10.59
CA ALA A 574 194.31 77.31 9.88
C ALA A 574 193.57 76.05 10.38
N VAL A 575 194.30 75.08 10.95
CA VAL A 575 193.70 73.83 11.46
C VAL A 575 192.99 74.06 12.80
N GLY A 576 193.55 74.89 13.69
CA GLY A 576 193.00 75.11 15.04
C GLY A 576 191.63 75.80 15.05
N GLU A 577 191.39 76.76 14.14
CA GLU A 577 190.11 77.49 14.05
C GLU A 577 188.96 76.59 13.59
N ARG A 578 189.24 75.60 12.72
CA ARG A 578 188.26 74.63 12.23
C ARG A 578 187.67 73.78 13.38
N ASP A 579 188.51 73.26 14.25
CA ASP A 579 188.10 72.22 15.21
C ASP A 579 187.28 72.79 16.38
N GLY A 580 187.55 74.02 16.80
CA GLY A 580 186.75 74.70 17.83
C GLY A 580 185.30 74.99 17.40
N LEU A 581 185.08 75.33 16.12
CA LEU A 581 183.74 75.57 15.57
C LEU A 581 182.91 74.28 15.51
N ALA A 582 183.53 73.14 15.18
CA ALA A 582 182.85 71.85 15.09
C ALA A 582 182.24 71.41 16.43
N GLN A 583 182.97 71.63 17.54
CA GLN A 583 182.53 71.18 18.87
C GLN A 583 181.33 71.98 19.41
N SER A 584 181.22 73.28 19.09
CA SER A 584 180.07 74.11 19.48
C SER A 584 178.78 73.70 18.74
N LEU A 585 178.88 73.35 17.46
CA LEU A 585 177.75 72.90 16.65
C LEU A 585 177.11 71.62 17.21
N ALA A 586 177.92 70.68 17.71
CA ALA A 586 177.45 69.41 18.27
C ALA A 586 176.60 69.61 19.54
N GLY A 587 177.01 70.52 20.45
CA GLY A 587 176.30 70.78 21.70
C GLY A 587 174.89 71.34 21.47
N LYS A 588 174.74 72.36 20.63
CA LYS A 588 173.43 73.00 20.37
C LYS A 588 172.40 72.08 19.71
N ASN A 589 172.84 71.14 18.87
CA ASN A 589 171.94 70.15 18.27
C ASN A 589 171.34 69.15 19.30
N LEU A 590 172.04 68.91 20.42
CA LEU A 590 171.58 68.03 21.51
C LEU A 590 170.53 68.69 22.41
N GLU A 591 170.65 69.99 22.70
CA GLU A 591 169.59 70.75 23.40
C GLU A 591 168.30 70.79 22.57
N LEU A 592 168.47 70.98 21.25
CA LEU A 592 167.37 71.13 20.29
C LEU A 592 166.53 69.85 20.18
N SER A 593 167.13 68.66 20.25
CA SER A 593 166.39 67.39 20.19
C SER A 593 165.51 67.16 21.42
N ALA A 594 166.04 67.41 22.63
CA ALA A 594 165.34 67.18 23.90
C ALA A 594 164.07 68.05 24.07
N ASN A 595 164.08 69.28 23.54
CA ASN A 595 162.87 70.11 23.52
C ASN A 595 161.80 69.57 22.56
N ARG A 596 162.17 68.89 21.46
CA ARG A 596 161.18 68.35 20.49
C ARG A 596 160.23 67.35 21.14
N GLU A 597 160.76 66.48 21.99
CA GLU A 597 160.01 65.42 22.67
C GLU A 597 158.96 66.01 23.61
N ARG A 598 159.34 66.99 24.44
CA ARG A 598 158.42 67.73 25.33
C ARG A 598 157.30 68.45 24.59
N THR A 599 157.61 69.06 23.42
CA THR A 599 156.58 69.69 22.57
C THR A 599 155.58 68.67 21.97
N GLY A 600 155.94 67.38 21.92
CA GLY A 600 155.05 66.30 21.48
C GLY A 600 154.06 65.87 22.55
N GLU A 601 154.54 65.57 23.77
CA GLU A 601 153.68 65.09 24.87
C GLU A 601 152.56 66.09 25.22
N ALA A 602 152.90 67.38 25.31
CA ALA A 602 151.95 68.44 25.64
C ALA A 602 150.84 68.60 24.58
N ARG A 603 151.12 68.32 23.29
CA ARG A 603 150.11 68.33 22.22
C ARG A 603 149.12 67.16 22.35
N SER A 604 149.61 65.98 22.71
CA SER A 604 148.74 64.79 22.81
C SER A 604 147.70 64.94 23.92
N ARG A 605 148.09 65.46 25.09
CA ARG A 605 147.18 65.63 26.24
C ARG A 605 146.09 66.67 25.98
N LEU A 606 146.40 67.74 25.26
CA LEU A 606 145.42 68.77 24.88
C LEU A 606 144.29 68.17 24.02
N SER A 607 144.65 67.43 22.97
CA SER A 607 143.67 66.85 22.03
C SER A 607 142.75 65.78 22.64
N GLU A 608 143.16 65.13 23.74
CA GLU A 608 142.28 64.18 24.45
C GLU A 608 141.22 64.89 25.29
N ASN A 609 141.57 65.96 26.00
CA ASN A 609 140.60 66.72 26.80
C ASN A 609 139.69 67.61 25.93
N GLU A 610 140.15 68.12 24.78
CA GLU A 610 139.29 68.79 23.79
C GLU A 610 138.14 67.88 23.29
N LYS A 611 138.41 66.58 23.09
CA LYS A 611 137.38 65.62 22.65
C LYS A 611 136.34 65.32 23.74
N LYS A 612 136.76 65.22 24.99
CA LYS A 612 135.83 65.05 26.14
C LYS A 612 134.91 66.25 26.26
N LEU A 613 135.47 67.46 26.18
CA LEU A 613 134.73 68.71 26.25
C LEU A 613 133.59 68.77 25.22
N ALA A 614 133.89 68.47 23.94
CA ALA A 614 132.89 68.48 22.87
C ALA A 614 131.76 67.45 23.07
N ALA A 615 132.06 66.28 23.66
CA ALA A 615 131.05 65.26 23.95
C ALA A 615 130.06 65.72 25.04
N SER A 616 130.55 66.38 26.09
CA SER A 616 129.70 66.93 27.16
C SER A 616 128.87 68.13 26.67
N GLN A 617 129.41 68.98 25.79
CA GLN A 617 128.66 70.12 25.20
C GLN A 617 127.43 69.66 24.40
N ASN A 618 127.58 68.68 23.51
CA ASN A 618 126.47 68.11 22.74
C ASN A 618 125.40 67.46 23.64
N SER A 619 125.81 66.92 24.79
CA SER A 619 124.92 66.28 25.76
C SER A 619 124.08 67.30 26.53
N GLN A 620 124.60 68.51 26.79
CA GLN A 620 123.85 69.61 27.36
C GLN A 620 122.73 70.08 26.42
N GLU A 621 123.05 70.38 25.15
CA GLU A 621 122.09 70.93 24.18
C GLU A 621 120.89 69.99 23.95
N SER A 622 121.11 68.68 24.01
CA SER A 622 120.07 67.65 23.91
C SER A 622 119.08 67.69 25.08
N LEU A 623 119.57 67.91 26.31
CA LEU A 623 118.73 67.98 27.51
C LEU A 623 117.94 69.28 27.61
N GLU A 624 118.52 70.43 27.20
CA GLU A 624 117.83 71.73 27.23
C GLU A 624 116.59 71.73 26.32
N LYS A 625 116.69 71.13 25.14
CA LYS A 625 115.56 70.95 24.21
C LYS A 625 114.47 70.02 24.73
N GLN A 626 114.82 69.01 25.54
CA GLN A 626 113.82 68.14 26.19
C GLN A 626 113.07 68.88 27.29
N LEU A 627 113.77 69.65 28.12
CA LEU A 627 113.19 70.45 29.19
C LEU A 627 112.17 71.48 28.66
N GLU A 628 112.54 72.23 27.62
CA GLU A 628 111.67 73.22 26.98
C GLU A 628 110.35 72.59 26.47
N SER A 629 110.42 71.38 25.89
CA SER A 629 109.23 70.65 25.44
C SER A 629 108.30 70.23 26.59
N THR A 630 108.84 69.90 27.77
CA THR A 630 108.03 69.56 28.94
C THR A 630 107.39 70.77 29.59
N VAL A 631 108.09 71.91 29.68
CA VAL A 631 107.53 73.15 30.26
C VAL A 631 106.34 73.65 29.44
N ASN A 632 106.46 73.67 28.10
CA ASN A 632 105.36 74.03 27.20
C ASN A 632 104.16 73.07 27.28
N SER A 633 104.39 71.82 27.67
CA SER A 633 103.31 70.84 27.88
C SER A 633 102.52 71.09 29.17
N ILE A 634 103.18 71.61 30.23
CA ILE A 634 102.55 71.91 31.53
C ILE A 634 101.59 73.10 31.41
N SER A 635 102.03 74.20 30.80
CA SER A 635 101.23 75.44 30.68
C SER A 635 99.90 75.21 29.92
N ALA A 636 99.94 74.39 28.88
CA ALA A 636 98.77 74.01 28.07
C ALA A 636 97.76 73.08 28.80
N ILE A 637 98.10 72.56 29.99
CA ILE A 637 97.18 71.83 30.89
C ILE A 637 96.63 72.80 31.95
N GLU A 638 97.45 73.72 32.47
CA GLU A 638 97.03 74.72 33.45
C GLU A 638 95.88 75.63 32.95
N GLU A 639 95.93 76.11 31.71
CA GLU A 639 94.85 76.94 31.16
C GLU A 639 93.52 76.17 31.09
N LYS A 640 93.57 74.88 30.74
CA LYS A 640 92.37 74.03 30.62
C LYS A 640 91.72 73.77 31.96
N LEU A 641 92.51 73.66 33.03
CA LEU A 641 91.98 73.59 34.40
C LEU A 641 91.32 74.91 34.81
N LYS A 642 92.00 76.05 34.60
CA LYS A 642 91.48 77.39 34.93
C LYS A 642 90.16 77.74 34.20
N LEU A 643 89.89 77.13 33.04
CA LEU A 643 88.63 77.29 32.32
C LEU A 643 87.50 76.41 32.89
N LEU A 644 87.81 75.20 33.38
CA LEU A 644 86.84 74.25 33.92
C LEU A 644 86.41 74.54 35.36
N GLU A 645 87.25 75.20 36.16
CA GLU A 645 86.98 75.51 37.57
C GLU A 645 86.16 76.79 37.79
N LYS A 646 85.74 77.49 36.72
CA LYS A 646 85.23 78.87 36.79
C LYS A 646 83.71 79.04 36.55
N THR A 647 82.93 77.98 36.74
CA THR A 647 81.46 77.99 36.60
C THR A 647 80.77 77.65 37.91
N GLU A 648 80.05 78.61 38.49
CA GLU A 648 79.31 78.47 39.76
C GLU A 648 77.96 77.76 39.54
N THR A 649 77.57 76.83 40.43
CA THR A 649 76.39 75.97 40.24
C THR A 649 75.56 75.69 41.50
N GLU A 650 75.47 76.63 42.45
CA GLU A 650 74.71 76.40 43.71
C GLU A 650 73.22 76.77 43.62
N GLN A 651 72.83 77.75 42.82
CA GLN A 651 71.43 78.24 42.76
C GLN A 651 70.46 77.35 41.97
N ALA A 652 70.94 76.27 41.34
CA ALA A 652 70.15 75.47 40.41
C ALA A 652 69.52 74.19 40.99
N GLY A 653 69.95 73.74 42.18
CA GLY A 653 69.50 72.48 42.81
C GLY A 653 68.20 72.63 43.59
N THR A 654 68.13 73.61 44.49
CA THR A 654 67.02 73.80 45.44
C THR A 654 65.66 74.00 44.77
N ALA A 655 65.61 74.74 43.65
CA ALA A 655 64.39 74.95 42.88
C ALA A 655 63.85 73.67 42.22
N THR A 656 64.73 72.73 41.85
CA THR A 656 64.32 71.42 41.31
C THR A 656 63.87 70.43 42.39
N GLU A 657 64.36 70.56 43.63
CA GLU A 657 63.94 69.72 44.76
C GLU A 657 62.53 70.11 45.24
N GLN A 658 62.25 71.41 45.37
CA GLN A 658 60.91 71.91 45.71
C GLN A 658 59.85 71.48 44.68
N GLY A 659 60.13 71.66 43.38
CA GLY A 659 59.21 71.25 42.31
C GLY A 659 58.99 69.73 42.19
N ILE A 660 59.79 68.88 42.85
CA ILE A 660 59.51 67.45 42.99
C ILE A 660 58.58 67.21 44.20
N SER A 661 58.77 67.92 45.31
CA SER A 661 57.91 67.83 46.50
C SER A 661 56.45 68.16 46.21
N ASP A 662 56.18 69.30 45.56
CA ASP A 662 54.82 69.76 45.24
C ASP A 662 54.08 68.77 44.30
N LEU A 663 54.82 68.12 43.41
CA LEU A 663 54.29 67.10 42.52
C LEU A 663 54.09 65.74 43.23
N GLU A 664 54.83 65.44 44.30
CA GLU A 664 54.60 64.25 45.13
C GLU A 664 53.37 64.41 46.05
N GLU A 665 53.05 65.62 46.50
CA GLU A 665 51.83 65.93 47.25
C GLU A 665 50.57 65.81 46.36
N THR A 666 50.53 66.50 45.21
CA THR A 666 49.40 66.41 44.25
C THR A 666 49.19 64.99 43.71
N ARG A 667 50.27 64.20 43.58
CA ARG A 667 50.20 62.76 43.27
C ARG A 667 49.49 61.97 44.38
N ALA A 668 49.76 62.28 45.66
CA ALA A 668 49.14 61.61 46.80
C ALA A 668 47.63 61.93 46.90
N GLU A 669 47.24 63.19 46.68
CA GLU A 669 45.83 63.59 46.60
C GLU A 669 45.08 62.82 45.51
N ALA A 670 45.63 62.76 44.30
CA ALA A 670 45.03 62.03 43.18
C ALA A 670 44.95 60.50 43.41
N LEU A 671 45.86 59.94 44.20
CA LEU A 671 45.87 58.52 44.56
C LEU A 671 44.79 58.20 45.61
N LEU A 672 44.61 59.05 46.62
CA LEU A 672 43.48 58.96 47.56
C LEU A 672 42.14 59.10 46.85
N ALA A 673 42.02 60.02 45.88
CA ALA A 673 40.83 60.17 45.05
C ALA A 673 40.57 58.93 44.16
N GLU A 674 41.61 58.24 43.67
CA GLU A 674 41.46 56.96 42.97
C GLU A 674 40.93 55.87 43.92
N GLU A 675 41.45 55.76 45.15
CA GLU A 675 41.00 54.77 46.14
C GLU A 675 39.55 55.01 46.60
N GLU A 676 39.16 56.25 46.91
CA GLU A 676 37.78 56.58 47.28
C GLU A 676 36.78 56.28 46.15
N ALA A 677 37.13 56.63 44.91
CA ALA A 677 36.28 56.36 43.75
C ALA A 677 36.20 54.85 43.46
N LEU A 678 37.29 54.09 43.62
CA LEU A 678 37.32 52.64 43.47
C LEU A 678 36.45 51.95 44.54
N ALA A 679 36.52 52.43 45.79
CA ALA A 679 35.66 51.96 46.87
C ALA A 679 34.17 52.29 46.62
N ALA A 680 33.87 53.45 46.01
CA ALA A 680 32.50 53.80 45.60
C ALA A 680 31.97 52.87 44.49
N VAL A 681 32.78 52.60 43.45
CA VAL A 681 32.42 51.64 42.39
C VAL A 681 32.15 50.26 42.98
N SER A 682 33.02 49.76 43.86
CA SER A 682 32.86 48.44 44.49
C SER A 682 31.60 48.37 45.39
N ARG A 683 31.21 49.44 46.08
CA ARG A 683 29.96 49.50 46.85
C ARG A 683 28.74 49.39 45.94
N GLU A 684 28.69 50.16 44.86
CA GLU A 684 27.55 50.13 43.91
C GLU A 684 27.51 48.79 43.14
N ASP A 685 28.65 48.22 42.74
CA ASP A 685 28.72 46.88 42.11
C ASP A 685 28.15 45.77 43.03
N ASN A 686 28.42 45.83 44.35
CA ASN A 686 27.82 44.90 45.31
C ASN A 686 26.30 45.11 45.46
N LEU A 687 25.84 46.36 45.53
CA LEU A 687 24.40 46.67 45.62
C LEU A 687 23.65 46.27 44.34
N ILE A 688 24.28 46.38 43.16
CA ILE A 688 23.76 45.85 41.90
C ILE A 688 23.64 44.33 42.00
N ALA A 689 24.66 43.60 42.45
CA ALA A 689 24.59 42.14 42.57
C ALA A 689 23.49 41.64 43.53
N GLU A 690 23.17 42.41 44.58
CA GLU A 690 21.99 42.15 45.42
C GLU A 690 20.67 42.47 44.71
N ALA A 691 20.60 43.58 43.96
CA ALA A 691 19.41 43.97 43.21
C ALA A 691 19.11 43.01 42.04
N GLU A 692 20.13 42.51 41.33
CA GLU A 692 19.99 41.54 40.24
C GLU A 692 19.42 40.21 40.76
N ARG A 693 19.94 39.68 41.88
CA ARG A 693 19.37 38.48 42.53
C ARG A 693 17.90 38.65 42.92
N ASN A 694 17.52 39.83 43.41
CA ASN A 694 16.13 40.12 43.77
C ASN A 694 15.23 40.25 42.53
N HIS A 695 15.70 40.92 41.48
CA HIS A 695 15.04 41.00 40.18
C HIS A 695 14.83 39.60 39.56
N ASP A 696 15.88 38.78 39.51
CA ASP A 696 15.84 37.42 38.99
C ASP A 696 14.81 36.57 39.74
N ASN A 697 14.85 36.56 41.07
CA ASN A 697 13.89 35.85 41.92
C ASN A 697 12.44 36.31 41.67
N CYS A 698 12.20 37.62 41.60
CA CYS A 698 10.87 38.15 41.28
C CYS A 698 10.43 37.69 39.88
N SER A 699 11.29 37.83 38.87
CA SER A 699 10.99 37.43 37.49
C SER A 699 10.67 35.93 37.36
N PHE A 700 11.36 35.09 38.12
CA PHE A 700 11.14 33.64 38.16
C PHE A 700 9.76 33.32 38.75
N ASN A 701 9.47 33.81 39.96
CA ASN A 701 8.19 33.57 40.65
C ASN A 701 6.99 34.06 39.83
N LEU A 702 7.15 35.23 39.19
CA LEU A 702 6.15 35.87 38.33
C LEU A 702 5.93 35.04 37.05
N ARG A 703 6.99 34.48 36.47
CA ARG A 703 6.92 33.58 35.30
C ARG A 703 6.30 32.22 35.65
N GLU A 704 6.61 31.66 36.81
CA GLU A 704 6.01 30.41 37.28
C GLU A 704 4.51 30.58 37.54
N ASN A 705 4.11 31.61 38.28
CA ASN A 705 2.70 31.88 38.55
C ASN A 705 1.91 32.21 37.27
N ARG A 706 2.51 32.89 36.27
CA ARG A 706 1.90 33.06 34.94
C ARG A 706 1.77 31.76 34.14
N SER A 707 2.59 30.73 34.40
CA SER A 707 2.37 29.38 33.83
C SER A 707 1.21 28.68 34.52
N ARG A 708 1.24 28.63 35.86
CA ARG A 708 0.18 28.03 36.68
C ARG A 708 -1.20 28.66 36.41
N GLN A 709 -1.28 29.99 36.21
CA GLN A 709 -2.53 30.66 35.84
C GLN A 709 -3.11 30.09 34.53
N LYS A 710 -2.27 29.92 33.49
CA LYS A 710 -2.70 29.40 32.19
C LYS A 710 -3.07 27.92 32.24
N GLU A 711 -2.39 27.13 33.07
CA GLU A 711 -2.72 25.72 33.32
C GLU A 711 -4.09 25.59 34.00
N ILE A 712 -4.41 26.47 34.95
CA ILE A 712 -5.72 26.57 35.59
C ILE A 712 -6.79 27.02 34.58
N GLU A 713 -6.53 28.07 33.80
CA GLU A 713 -7.46 28.61 32.80
C GLU A 713 -7.81 27.57 31.73
N GLY A 714 -6.82 26.92 31.10
CA GLY A 714 -7.07 25.87 30.12
C GLY A 714 -7.77 24.63 30.69
N ARG A 715 -7.62 24.36 32.00
CA ARG A 715 -8.34 23.27 32.68
C ARG A 715 -9.79 23.63 32.98
N VAL A 716 -10.08 24.90 33.28
CA VAL A 716 -11.47 25.40 33.40
C VAL A 716 -12.15 25.38 32.03
N GLU A 717 -11.48 25.81 30.96
CA GLU A 717 -12.02 25.72 29.58
C GLU A 717 -12.37 24.28 29.18
N LEU A 718 -11.49 23.31 29.49
CA LEU A 718 -11.75 21.90 29.21
C LEU A 718 -12.93 21.33 30.01
N LEU A 719 -13.03 21.63 31.32
CA LEU A 719 -14.15 21.21 32.15
C LEU A 719 -15.48 21.86 31.73
N ALA A 720 -15.44 23.11 31.25
CA ALA A 720 -16.61 23.79 30.71
C ALA A 720 -17.11 23.12 29.42
N GLY A 721 -16.20 22.80 28.48
CA GLY A 721 -16.53 22.10 27.24
C GLY A 721 -17.05 20.68 27.46
N GLU A 722 -16.50 19.94 28.44
CA GLU A 722 -17.08 18.65 28.84
C GLU A 722 -18.48 18.81 29.45
N ALA A 723 -18.70 19.81 30.30
CA ALA A 723 -20.01 20.07 30.90
C ALA A 723 -21.06 20.48 29.85
N GLU A 724 -20.70 21.29 28.86
CA GLU A 724 -21.58 21.69 27.75
C GLU A 724 -21.98 20.49 26.86
N SER A 725 -21.02 19.65 26.51
CA SER A 725 -21.27 18.39 25.78
C SER A 725 -22.23 17.45 26.53
N ILE A 726 -22.09 17.34 27.85
CA ILE A 726 -23.03 16.55 28.68
C ILE A 726 -24.41 17.23 28.75
N GLN A 727 -24.50 18.57 28.75
CA GLN A 727 -25.78 19.29 28.67
C GLN A 727 -26.52 19.03 27.34
N GLU A 728 -25.82 18.99 26.20
CA GLU A 728 -26.43 18.60 24.92
C GLU A 728 -26.97 17.17 24.95
N LEU A 729 -26.20 16.23 25.51
CA LEU A 729 -26.62 14.83 25.67
C LEU A 729 -27.85 14.69 26.58
N LEU A 730 -27.89 15.43 27.70
CA LEU A 730 -29.05 15.51 28.58
C LEU A 730 -30.29 16.06 27.87
N ALA A 731 -30.14 17.13 27.06
CA ALA A 731 -31.22 17.68 26.27
C ALA A 731 -31.70 16.69 25.18
N GLY A 732 -30.81 15.90 24.60
CA GLY A 732 -31.13 14.80 23.69
C GLY A 732 -32.00 13.72 24.35
N LEU A 733 -31.56 13.18 25.49
CA LEU A 733 -32.29 12.17 26.26
C LEU A 733 -33.65 12.69 26.75
N GLN A 734 -33.74 13.97 27.15
CA GLN A 734 -35.00 14.56 27.60
C GLN A 734 -36.03 14.65 26.45
N ARG A 735 -35.60 15.08 25.25
CA ARG A 735 -36.45 15.09 24.05
C ARG A 735 -36.86 13.68 23.59
N GLU A 736 -36.06 12.64 23.87
CA GLU A 736 -36.48 11.26 23.63
C GLU A 736 -37.55 10.84 24.63
N ASN A 737 -37.36 11.12 25.92
CA ASN A 737 -38.34 10.80 26.97
C ASN A 737 -39.68 11.54 26.78
N GLU A 738 -39.68 12.77 26.26
CA GLU A 738 -40.90 13.50 25.88
C GLU A 738 -41.66 12.79 24.72
N LYS A 739 -40.94 12.27 23.72
CA LYS A 739 -41.53 11.49 22.61
C LYS A 739 -42.05 10.13 23.07
N LEU A 740 -41.31 9.44 23.94
CA LEU A 740 -41.74 8.18 24.53
C LEU A 740 -42.96 8.39 25.44
N GLY A 741 -42.96 9.42 26.29
CA GLY A 741 -44.07 9.72 27.20
C GLY A 741 -45.37 10.12 26.51
N SER A 742 -45.29 10.90 25.42
CA SER A 742 -46.45 11.19 24.56
C SER A 742 -46.95 9.94 23.82
N SER A 743 -46.04 9.08 23.36
CA SER A 743 -46.40 7.79 22.77
C SER A 743 -47.10 6.87 23.79
N VAL A 744 -46.54 6.71 24.99
CA VAL A 744 -47.15 5.97 26.12
C VAL A 744 -48.54 6.50 26.44
N SER A 745 -48.71 7.83 26.54
CA SER A 745 -50.01 8.46 26.79
C SER A 745 -51.06 8.09 25.74
N SER A 746 -50.67 8.07 24.46
CA SER A 746 -51.57 7.66 23.36
C SER A 746 -51.91 6.16 23.39
N MET A 747 -50.95 5.30 23.77
CA MET A 747 -51.17 3.85 23.90
C MET A 747 -52.06 3.53 25.10
N GLN A 748 -51.84 4.17 26.26
CA GLN A 748 -52.70 4.04 27.44
C GLN A 748 -54.14 4.51 27.14
N ALA A 749 -54.31 5.54 26.31
CA ALA A 749 -55.63 5.97 25.85
C ALA A 749 -56.31 4.93 24.94
N ARG A 750 -55.58 4.32 23.98
CA ARG A 750 -56.08 3.22 23.14
C ARG A 750 -56.43 1.98 23.97
N GLN A 751 -55.58 1.59 24.92
CA GLN A 751 -55.84 0.47 25.83
C GLN A 751 -57.16 0.68 26.59
N LYS A 752 -57.38 1.86 27.20
CA LYS A 752 -58.63 2.20 27.91
C LYS A 752 -59.88 2.21 27.01
N VAL A 753 -59.74 2.37 25.70
CA VAL A 753 -60.83 2.22 24.73
C VAL A 753 -61.11 0.74 24.46
N LEU A 754 -60.08 -0.06 24.19
CA LEU A 754 -60.19 -1.50 23.99
C LEU A 754 -60.74 -2.25 25.21
N GLU A 755 -60.31 -1.89 26.42
CA GLU A 755 -60.85 -2.43 27.68
C GLU A 755 -62.35 -2.16 27.82
N LYS A 756 -62.80 -0.94 27.50
CA LYS A 756 -64.23 -0.60 27.48
C LYS A 756 -65.00 -1.39 26.43
N GLN A 757 -64.44 -1.58 25.24
CA GLN A 757 -65.05 -2.41 24.19
C GLN A 757 -65.14 -3.87 24.64
N SER A 758 -64.09 -4.43 25.25
CA SER A 758 -64.06 -5.77 25.81
C SER A 758 -65.13 -5.97 26.91
N VAL A 759 -65.33 -4.99 27.80
CA VAL A 759 -66.42 -5.01 28.80
C VAL A 759 -67.82 -5.02 28.15
N VAL A 760 -68.05 -4.16 27.15
CA VAL A 760 -69.35 -4.12 26.43
C VAL A 760 -69.61 -5.43 25.70
N LEU A 761 -68.62 -5.97 24.99
CA LEU A 761 -68.73 -7.24 24.27
C LEU A 761 -68.93 -8.43 25.22
N LYS A 762 -68.26 -8.48 26.38
CA LYS A 762 -68.49 -9.49 27.43
C LYS A 762 -69.92 -9.45 27.96
N SER A 763 -70.51 -8.25 28.13
CA SER A 763 -71.93 -8.10 28.50
C SER A 763 -72.88 -8.62 27.40
N SER A 764 -72.66 -8.22 26.14
CA SER A 764 -73.43 -8.71 24.99
C SER A 764 -73.35 -10.23 24.83
N ARG A 765 -72.15 -10.81 25.01
CA ARG A 765 -71.89 -12.25 24.90
C ARG A 765 -72.59 -13.06 25.99
N GLY A 766 -72.69 -12.55 27.22
CA GLY A 766 -73.50 -13.15 28.29
C GLY A 766 -75.01 -13.08 28.01
N GLY A 767 -75.46 -12.02 27.34
CA GLY A 767 -76.85 -11.88 26.88
C GLY A 767 -77.23 -12.93 25.81
N GLU A 768 -76.39 -13.11 24.79
CA GLU A 768 -76.59 -14.15 23.78
C GLU A 768 -76.38 -15.56 24.35
N GLU A 769 -75.43 -15.79 25.26
CA GLU A 769 -75.29 -17.07 25.99
C GLU A 769 -76.58 -17.47 26.70
N SER A 770 -77.26 -16.51 27.34
CA SER A 770 -78.54 -16.74 28.01
C SER A 770 -79.62 -17.16 27.00
N ARG A 771 -79.76 -16.41 25.89
CA ARG A 771 -80.69 -16.73 24.78
C ARG A 771 -80.42 -18.12 24.19
N ARG A 772 -79.14 -18.46 23.94
CA ARG A 772 -78.68 -19.76 23.46
C ARG A 772 -79.09 -20.90 24.39
N ASN A 773 -78.96 -20.71 25.71
CA ASN A 773 -79.36 -21.70 26.70
C ASN A 773 -80.88 -21.88 26.76
N ASP A 774 -81.66 -20.80 26.61
CA ASP A 774 -83.12 -20.86 26.61
C ASP A 774 -83.68 -21.49 25.32
N TYR A 775 -83.17 -21.12 24.14
CA TYR A 775 -83.52 -21.81 22.88
C TYR A 775 -83.11 -23.29 22.88
N SER A 776 -82.01 -23.65 23.56
CA SER A 776 -81.59 -25.05 23.72
C SER A 776 -82.58 -25.85 24.56
N ARG A 777 -83.12 -25.25 25.64
CA ARG A 777 -84.20 -25.85 26.46
C ARG A 777 -85.50 -25.98 25.66
N GLU A 778 -85.95 -24.90 25.03
CA GLU A 778 -87.17 -24.84 24.20
C GLU A 778 -87.12 -25.90 23.08
N ARG A 779 -85.99 -26.01 22.38
CA ARG A 779 -85.73 -27.04 21.36
C ARG A 779 -85.88 -28.46 21.93
N ASN A 780 -85.31 -28.74 23.11
CA ASN A 780 -85.39 -30.07 23.71
C ASN A 780 -86.84 -30.45 24.05
N THR A 781 -87.61 -29.52 24.64
CA THR A 781 -89.04 -29.75 24.93
C THR A 781 -89.86 -29.95 23.65
N LEU A 782 -89.54 -29.23 22.57
CA LEU A 782 -90.17 -29.44 21.26
C LEU A 782 -89.78 -30.79 20.65
N MET A 783 -88.51 -31.20 20.74
CA MET A 783 -88.03 -32.52 20.28
C MET A 783 -88.81 -33.66 20.94
N GLU A 784 -88.94 -33.62 22.27
CA GLU A 784 -89.72 -34.59 23.04
C GLU A 784 -91.19 -34.61 22.59
N SER A 785 -91.82 -33.44 22.40
CA SER A 785 -93.20 -33.35 21.91
C SER A 785 -93.38 -33.92 20.49
N THR A 786 -92.45 -33.66 19.57
CA THR A 786 -92.51 -34.21 18.20
C THR A 786 -92.38 -35.73 18.21
N ALA A 787 -91.51 -36.31 19.05
CA ALA A 787 -91.36 -37.77 19.16
C ALA A 787 -92.62 -38.46 19.73
N VAL A 788 -93.38 -37.79 20.60
CA VAL A 788 -94.69 -38.26 21.07
C VAL A 788 -95.73 -38.21 19.93
N LEU A 789 -95.83 -37.08 19.23
CA LEU A 789 -96.78 -36.90 18.12
C LEU A 789 -96.51 -37.86 16.95
N GLU A 790 -95.24 -38.13 16.61
CA GLU A 790 -94.87 -39.14 15.60
C GLU A 790 -95.37 -40.55 15.97
N LYS A 791 -95.30 -40.89 17.26
CA LYS A 791 -95.81 -42.17 17.79
C LYS A 791 -97.34 -42.25 17.75
N GLU A 792 -98.04 -41.15 17.97
CA GLU A 792 -99.50 -41.08 17.87
C GLU A 792 -99.99 -41.15 16.41
N VAL A 793 -99.31 -40.46 15.49
CA VAL A 793 -99.54 -40.58 14.03
C VAL A 793 -99.28 -42.01 13.55
N GLN A 794 -98.24 -42.69 14.03
CA GLN A 794 -97.99 -44.09 13.70
C GLN A 794 -99.10 -45.02 14.24
N GLN A 795 -99.55 -44.83 15.48
CA GLN A 795 -100.62 -45.66 16.05
C GLN A 795 -101.97 -45.49 15.36
N THR A 796 -102.37 -44.25 15.03
CA THR A 796 -103.61 -43.98 14.26
C THR A 796 -103.51 -44.55 12.84
N ARG A 797 -102.36 -44.43 12.19
CA ARG A 797 -102.09 -45.06 10.89
C ARG A 797 -102.23 -46.59 10.91
N GLU A 798 -101.78 -47.25 11.98
CA GLU A 798 -101.96 -48.70 12.15
C GLU A 798 -103.42 -49.10 12.40
N ARG A 799 -104.16 -48.35 13.23
CA ARG A 799 -105.60 -48.59 13.44
C ARG A 799 -106.38 -48.46 12.14
N LEU A 800 -106.12 -47.39 11.40
CA LEU A 800 -106.69 -47.17 10.07
C LEU A 800 -106.35 -48.30 9.09
N GLY A 801 -105.11 -48.80 9.10
CA GLY A 801 -104.69 -49.94 8.30
C GLY A 801 -105.54 -51.19 8.56
N ARG A 802 -105.69 -51.58 9.84
CA ARG A 802 -106.48 -52.73 10.27
C ARG A 802 -107.97 -52.57 9.95
N ALA A 803 -108.51 -51.35 10.10
CA ALA A 803 -109.90 -51.06 9.73
C ALA A 803 -110.13 -51.18 8.22
N LYS A 804 -109.18 -50.73 7.39
CA LYS A 804 -109.27 -50.85 5.93
C LYS A 804 -109.14 -52.29 5.43
N THR A 805 -108.27 -53.13 6.02
CA THR A 805 -108.20 -54.55 5.62
C THR A 805 -109.49 -55.29 5.96
N LEU A 806 -110.06 -55.04 7.15
CA LEU A 806 -111.34 -55.63 7.54
C LEU A 806 -112.50 -55.17 6.63
N MET A 807 -112.50 -53.89 6.22
CA MET A 807 -113.48 -53.35 5.27
C MET A 807 -113.39 -54.07 3.92
N ILE A 808 -112.19 -54.26 3.36
CA ILE A 808 -111.97 -54.99 2.09
C ILE A 808 -112.38 -56.47 2.20
N GLU A 809 -112.09 -57.12 3.33
CA GLU A 809 -112.53 -58.49 3.61
C GLU A 809 -114.07 -58.61 3.68
N LEU A 810 -114.75 -57.58 4.17
CA LEU A 810 -116.21 -57.51 4.23
C LEU A 810 -116.81 -57.18 2.86
N GLU A 811 -116.25 -56.24 2.10
CA GLU A 811 -116.65 -55.92 0.71
C GLU A 811 -116.62 -57.18 -0.17
N ALA A 812 -115.54 -57.98 -0.07
CA ALA A 812 -115.42 -59.25 -0.78
C ALA A 812 -116.46 -60.29 -0.32
N GLN A 813 -116.79 -60.34 0.98
CA GLN A 813 -117.83 -61.23 1.51
C GLN A 813 -119.24 -60.81 1.07
N THR A 814 -119.56 -59.51 1.08
CA THR A 814 -120.86 -59.00 0.62
C THR A 814 -121.03 -59.22 -0.88
N LEU A 815 -120.01 -58.97 -1.69
CA LEU A 815 -120.05 -59.21 -3.14
C LEU A 815 -120.29 -60.70 -3.45
N ALA A 816 -119.56 -61.60 -2.78
CA ALA A 816 -119.72 -63.05 -2.96
C ALA A 816 -121.08 -63.61 -2.46
N LEU A 817 -121.79 -62.87 -1.58
CA LEU A 817 -123.17 -63.18 -1.22
C LEU A 817 -124.17 -62.59 -2.22
N GLN A 818 -123.94 -61.37 -2.71
CA GLN A 818 -124.76 -60.72 -3.75
C GLN A 818 -124.77 -61.50 -5.07
N GLU A 819 -123.62 -62.03 -5.50
CA GLU A 819 -123.53 -62.88 -6.71
C GLU A 819 -124.31 -64.19 -6.55
N LYS A 820 -124.20 -64.85 -5.38
CA LYS A 820 -124.96 -66.09 -5.09
C LYS A 820 -126.47 -65.85 -5.02
N LEU A 821 -126.89 -64.76 -4.39
CA LEU A 821 -128.30 -64.40 -4.27
C LEU A 821 -128.93 -64.20 -5.66
N LYS A 822 -128.30 -63.41 -6.53
CA LYS A 822 -128.74 -63.21 -7.93
C LYS A 822 -128.83 -64.52 -8.70
N ALA A 823 -127.82 -65.39 -8.57
CA ALA A 823 -127.78 -66.67 -9.27
C ALA A 823 -128.91 -67.64 -8.85
N ILE A 824 -129.54 -67.44 -7.69
CA ILE A 824 -130.71 -68.19 -7.22
C ILE A 824 -132.01 -67.47 -7.62
N GLU A 825 -132.06 -66.14 -7.49
CA GLU A 825 -133.23 -65.33 -7.91
C GLU A 825 -133.54 -65.50 -9.40
N GLU A 826 -132.52 -65.57 -10.27
CA GLU A 826 -132.68 -65.84 -11.71
C GLU A 826 -133.29 -67.22 -12.04
N GLN A 827 -133.39 -68.14 -11.05
CA GLN A 827 -133.94 -69.49 -11.23
C GLN A 827 -135.36 -69.67 -10.65
N CYS A 828 -135.93 -68.66 -10.00
CA CYS A 828 -137.24 -68.71 -9.38
C CYS A 828 -138.29 -67.96 -10.21
N THR A 829 -139.40 -68.61 -10.57
CA THR A 829 -140.51 -67.95 -11.28
C THR A 829 -141.87 -68.20 -10.63
N VAL A 830 -142.50 -67.10 -10.18
CA VAL A 830 -143.90 -66.96 -9.72
C VAL A 830 -144.20 -67.40 -8.27
N GLU A 831 -145.12 -66.68 -7.63
CA GLU A 831 -145.33 -66.60 -6.18
C GLU A 831 -146.32 -67.65 -5.61
N ASP A 832 -147.19 -68.23 -6.45
CA ASP A 832 -148.25 -69.18 -6.06
C ASP A 832 -147.76 -70.66 -6.08
N ASN A 833 -146.76 -70.98 -5.26
CA ASN A 833 -146.19 -72.32 -5.19
C ASN A 833 -146.71 -73.12 -3.95
N PRO A 834 -147.42 -74.26 -4.14
CA PRO A 834 -148.03 -75.03 -3.04
C PRO A 834 -147.09 -75.68 -2.01
N PHE A 835 -145.77 -75.60 -2.23
CA PHE A 835 -144.76 -76.22 -1.35
C PHE A 835 -144.03 -75.21 -0.45
N LEU A 836 -144.31 -73.90 -0.61
CA LEU A 836 -143.79 -72.85 0.27
C LEU A 836 -144.27 -73.05 1.72
N GLY A 837 -143.36 -72.85 2.68
CA GLY A 837 -143.65 -73.00 4.12
C GLY A 837 -143.42 -74.40 4.71
N ARG A 838 -142.95 -75.38 3.91
CA ARG A 838 -142.45 -76.68 4.41
C ARG A 838 -140.96 -76.59 4.76
N SER A 839 -140.45 -77.52 5.56
CA SER A 839 -139.02 -77.56 5.89
C SER A 839 -138.17 -78.10 4.73
N PRO A 840 -136.88 -77.71 4.60
CA PRO A 840 -136.00 -78.20 3.53
C PRO A 840 -135.86 -79.73 3.48
N GLY A 841 -135.96 -80.43 4.62
CA GLY A 841 -135.92 -81.89 4.68
C GLY A 841 -137.16 -82.54 4.07
N GLU A 842 -138.35 -82.06 4.40
CA GLU A 842 -139.62 -82.56 3.84
C GLU A 842 -139.70 -82.35 2.32
N LEU A 843 -139.17 -81.23 1.83
CA LEU A 843 -139.07 -80.93 0.40
C LEU A 843 -138.09 -81.89 -0.31
N ALA A 844 -136.90 -82.13 0.27
CA ALA A 844 -135.93 -83.06 -0.29
C ALA A 844 -136.47 -84.51 -0.35
N ASP A 845 -137.16 -84.97 0.70
CA ASP A 845 -137.78 -86.30 0.74
C ASP A 845 -138.96 -86.43 -0.24
N GLU A 846 -139.81 -85.40 -0.39
CA GLU A 846 -140.86 -85.42 -1.42
C GLU A 846 -140.28 -85.42 -2.84
N LEU A 847 -139.24 -84.63 -3.11
CA LEU A 847 -138.58 -84.56 -4.43
C LEU A 847 -137.93 -85.91 -4.79
N SER A 848 -137.21 -86.51 -3.83
CA SER A 848 -136.71 -87.89 -3.91
C SER A 848 -137.82 -88.89 -4.23
N SER A 849 -138.93 -88.84 -3.49
CA SER A 849 -140.06 -89.75 -3.69
C SER A 849 -140.66 -89.64 -5.09
N ARG A 850 -140.85 -88.42 -5.62
CA ARG A 850 -141.47 -88.17 -6.93
C ARG A 850 -140.53 -88.50 -8.08
N ASN A 851 -139.22 -88.28 -7.96
CA ASN A 851 -138.25 -88.79 -8.92
C ASN A 851 -138.32 -90.32 -9.03
N SER A 852 -138.40 -91.04 -7.90
CA SER A 852 -138.56 -92.51 -7.91
C SER A 852 -139.88 -93.00 -8.53
N VAL A 853 -140.90 -92.14 -8.62
CA VAL A 853 -142.17 -92.42 -9.32
C VAL A 853 -142.04 -92.12 -10.81
N LEU A 854 -141.33 -91.06 -11.19
CA LEU A 854 -141.05 -90.70 -12.59
C LEU A 854 -140.27 -91.81 -13.29
N GLU A 855 -139.19 -92.30 -12.66
CA GLU A 855 -138.39 -93.44 -13.17
C GLU A 855 -139.23 -94.71 -13.38
N ARG A 856 -140.17 -94.98 -12.46
CA ARG A 856 -141.07 -96.16 -12.53
C ARG A 856 -142.17 -96.06 -13.59
N ILE A 857 -142.43 -94.88 -14.16
CA ILE A 857 -143.39 -94.70 -15.26
C ILE A 857 -142.71 -95.01 -16.62
N GLY A 858 -141.39 -94.81 -16.72
CA GLY A 858 -140.61 -95.09 -17.93
C GLY A 858 -140.87 -94.12 -19.10
N PRO A 859 -140.22 -94.33 -20.26
CA PRO A 859 -140.41 -93.49 -21.44
C PRO A 859 -141.80 -93.74 -22.05
N VAL A 860 -142.63 -92.70 -22.14
CA VAL A 860 -144.01 -92.78 -22.63
C VAL A 860 -144.15 -92.18 -24.03
N ASN A 861 -144.92 -92.83 -24.90
CA ASN A 861 -145.28 -92.30 -26.22
C ASN A 861 -146.06 -90.98 -26.09
N MET A 862 -145.50 -89.90 -26.66
CA MET A 862 -146.07 -88.55 -26.63
C MET A 862 -147.24 -88.37 -27.62
N LEU A 863 -147.36 -89.23 -28.64
CA LEU A 863 -148.37 -89.15 -29.71
C LEU A 863 -149.61 -90.02 -29.49
N ALA A 864 -149.58 -90.91 -28.48
CA ALA A 864 -150.61 -91.93 -28.24
C ALA A 864 -152.06 -91.39 -28.08
N VAL A 865 -152.22 -90.09 -27.80
CA VAL A 865 -153.54 -89.45 -27.62
C VAL A 865 -154.30 -89.35 -28.95
N SER A 866 -153.65 -88.89 -30.04
CA SER A 866 -154.32 -88.69 -31.33
C SER A 866 -154.61 -90.01 -32.05
N GLU A 867 -153.70 -90.99 -31.95
CA GLU A 867 -153.84 -92.30 -32.60
C GLU A 867 -155.09 -93.05 -32.12
N TYR A 868 -155.49 -92.88 -30.85
CA TYR A 868 -156.69 -93.51 -30.29
C TYR A 868 -158.01 -92.96 -30.89
N GLU A 869 -158.04 -91.71 -31.31
CA GLU A 869 -159.26 -91.04 -31.75
C GLU A 869 -159.64 -91.46 -33.19
N GLU A 870 -158.67 -91.49 -34.11
CA GLU A 870 -158.87 -91.94 -35.51
C GLU A 870 -159.37 -93.40 -35.61
N ALA A 871 -158.83 -94.28 -34.77
CA ALA A 871 -159.18 -95.71 -34.77
C ALA A 871 -160.64 -95.96 -34.37
N ARG A 872 -161.28 -95.01 -33.65
CA ARG A 872 -162.64 -95.16 -33.14
C ARG A 872 -163.70 -94.86 -34.19
N GLU A 873 -163.58 -93.76 -34.93
CA GLU A 873 -164.59 -93.33 -35.91
C GLU A 873 -164.84 -94.38 -36.99
N ARG A 874 -163.80 -95.15 -37.34
CA ARG A 874 -163.86 -96.21 -38.37
C ARG A 874 -164.70 -97.43 -37.95
N LEU A 875 -164.84 -97.70 -36.65
CA LEU A 875 -165.66 -98.80 -36.13
C LEU A 875 -167.15 -98.50 -36.27
N ASP A 876 -167.55 -97.29 -35.85
CA ASP A 876 -168.95 -96.84 -35.81
C ASP A 876 -169.56 -96.82 -37.23
N TYR A 877 -168.78 -96.45 -38.26
CA TYR A 877 -169.22 -96.44 -39.65
C TYR A 877 -169.55 -97.84 -40.22
N LEU A 878 -168.65 -98.82 -40.04
CA LEU A 878 -168.82 -100.16 -40.62
C LEU A 878 -170.03 -100.89 -40.05
N THR A 879 -170.26 -100.72 -38.75
CA THR A 879 -171.37 -101.37 -38.02
C THR A 879 -172.73 -100.98 -38.60
N GLY A 880 -172.92 -99.73 -39.03
CA GLY A 880 -174.17 -99.25 -39.61
C GLY A 880 -174.55 -99.89 -40.95
N GLN A 881 -173.56 -100.27 -41.78
CA GLN A 881 -173.84 -100.82 -43.12
C GLN A 881 -174.40 -102.24 -43.11
N ARG A 882 -174.07 -103.05 -42.09
CA ARG A 882 -174.56 -104.42 -41.92
C ARG A 882 -176.09 -104.45 -41.73
N ASP A 883 -176.59 -103.59 -40.85
CA ASP A 883 -177.98 -103.67 -40.35
C ASP A 883 -179.04 -103.30 -41.40
N ASP A 884 -178.66 -102.59 -42.48
CA ASP A 884 -179.55 -102.30 -43.61
C ASP A 884 -179.65 -103.45 -44.63
N LEU A 885 -178.60 -104.25 -44.80
CA LEU A 885 -178.64 -105.41 -45.70
C LEU A 885 -179.56 -106.54 -45.17
N GLU A 886 -179.64 -106.74 -43.86
CA GLU A 886 -180.57 -107.73 -43.27
C GLU A 886 -182.03 -107.41 -43.58
N LYS A 887 -182.41 -106.12 -43.51
CA LYS A 887 -183.77 -105.63 -43.79
C LYS A 887 -184.17 -105.94 -45.24
N ALA A 888 -183.24 -105.78 -46.19
CA ALA A 888 -183.47 -106.07 -47.60
C ALA A 888 -183.71 -107.57 -47.85
N ARG A 889 -182.91 -108.46 -47.23
CA ARG A 889 -183.06 -109.92 -47.37
C ARG A 889 -184.43 -110.42 -46.90
N ALA A 890 -184.94 -109.86 -45.81
CA ALA A 890 -186.24 -110.25 -45.24
C ALA A 890 -187.43 -109.89 -46.15
N SER A 891 -187.34 -108.82 -46.94
CA SER A 891 -188.41 -108.38 -47.85
C SER A 891 -188.56 -109.32 -49.05
N LEU A 892 -187.46 -109.68 -49.71
CA LEU A 892 -187.43 -110.55 -50.90
C LEU A 892 -188.08 -111.93 -50.65
N SER A 893 -187.94 -112.46 -49.43
CA SER A 893 -188.47 -113.78 -49.07
C SER A 893 -190.01 -113.85 -49.13
N ARG A 894 -190.71 -112.77 -48.75
CA ARG A 894 -192.19 -112.77 -48.68
C ARG A 894 -192.83 -112.84 -50.05
N ALA A 895 -192.33 -112.06 -51.01
CA ALA A 895 -192.86 -111.98 -52.38
C ALA A 895 -192.80 -113.34 -53.12
N ILE A 896 -191.82 -114.20 -52.81
CA ILE A 896 -191.71 -115.56 -53.38
C ILE A 896 -192.89 -116.44 -52.90
N SER A 897 -193.36 -116.25 -51.67
CA SER A 897 -194.46 -117.04 -51.10
C SER A 897 -195.79 -116.73 -51.79
N GLU A 898 -196.10 -115.45 -51.96
CA GLU A 898 -197.37 -114.96 -52.54
C GLU A 898 -197.57 -115.47 -53.98
N ILE A 899 -196.53 -115.42 -54.81
CA ILE A 899 -196.56 -115.87 -56.22
C ILE A 899 -196.94 -117.36 -56.35
N ASN A 900 -196.54 -118.22 -55.40
CA ASN A 900 -196.90 -119.65 -55.44
C ASN A 900 -198.39 -119.90 -55.15
N SER A 901 -199.00 -119.08 -54.30
CA SER A 901 -200.39 -119.25 -53.85
C SER A 901 -201.38 -119.09 -55.01
N GLU A 902 -201.28 -117.97 -55.74
CA GLU A 902 -202.25 -117.63 -56.80
C GLU A 902 -202.14 -118.58 -58.02
N ALA A 903 -200.93 -119.05 -58.33
CA ALA A 903 -200.68 -120.00 -59.41
C ALA A 903 -201.38 -121.36 -59.19
N ALA A 904 -201.46 -121.82 -57.94
CA ALA A 904 -202.09 -123.10 -57.59
C ALA A 904 -203.62 -123.05 -57.77
N ALA A 905 -204.25 -121.91 -57.45
CA ALA A 905 -205.71 -121.76 -57.53
C ALA A 905 -206.24 -121.87 -58.96
N ARG A 906 -205.66 -121.11 -59.91
CA ARG A 906 -206.10 -121.07 -61.32
C ARG A 906 -206.00 -122.43 -62.02
N PHE A 907 -204.98 -123.23 -61.69
CA PHE A 907 -204.83 -124.58 -62.23
C PHE A 907 -205.97 -125.51 -61.82
N HIS A 908 -206.37 -125.46 -60.55
CA HIS A 908 -207.39 -126.37 -60.01
C HIS A 908 -208.78 -126.12 -60.61
N GLU A 909 -209.19 -124.86 -60.71
CA GLU A 909 -210.49 -124.47 -61.29
C GLU A 909 -210.61 -124.94 -62.75
N THR A 910 -209.57 -124.70 -63.55
CA THR A 910 -209.58 -125.01 -64.98
C THR A 910 -209.58 -126.53 -65.24
N PHE A 911 -208.83 -127.29 -64.43
CA PHE A 911 -208.80 -128.76 -64.54
C PHE A 911 -210.19 -129.40 -64.30
N GLN A 912 -210.99 -128.86 -63.38
CA GLN A 912 -212.38 -129.32 -63.19
C GLN A 912 -213.25 -129.06 -64.42
N LYS A 913 -213.19 -127.85 -64.99
CA LYS A 913 -213.98 -127.46 -66.18
C LYS A 913 -213.69 -128.35 -67.41
N VAL A 914 -212.43 -128.71 -67.64
CA VAL A 914 -212.07 -129.64 -68.73
C VAL A 914 -212.60 -131.04 -68.46
N ARG A 915 -212.47 -131.56 -67.22
CA ARG A 915 -212.95 -132.88 -66.83
C ARG A 915 -214.45 -133.07 -67.06
N GLU A 916 -215.29 -132.10 -66.67
CA GLU A 916 -216.74 -132.19 -66.88
C GLU A 916 -217.13 -132.29 -68.36
N ASN A 917 -216.54 -131.43 -69.20
CA ASN A 917 -216.84 -131.41 -70.62
C ASN A 917 -216.35 -132.68 -71.33
N PHE A 918 -215.22 -133.24 -70.90
CA PHE A 918 -214.73 -134.51 -71.43
C PHE A 918 -215.68 -135.67 -71.11
N GLN A 919 -216.23 -135.74 -69.89
CA GLN A 919 -217.25 -136.75 -69.55
C GLN A 919 -218.52 -136.62 -70.40
N LYS A 920 -218.98 -135.40 -70.68
CA LYS A 920 -220.16 -135.13 -71.54
C LYS A 920 -219.93 -135.50 -73.01
N MET A 921 -218.70 -135.32 -73.51
CA MET A 921 -218.30 -135.72 -74.88
C MET A 921 -218.18 -137.24 -75.03
N PHE A 922 -217.59 -137.92 -74.05
CA PHE A 922 -217.28 -139.35 -74.15
C PHE A 922 -218.54 -140.21 -74.33
N VAL A 923 -219.59 -139.93 -73.56
CA VAL A 923 -220.92 -140.62 -73.60
C VAL A 923 -221.74 -140.26 -74.85
N LYS A 924 -221.18 -139.47 -75.77
CA LYS A 924 -221.81 -139.06 -77.04
C LYS A 924 -221.06 -139.53 -78.29
N LEU A 925 -219.90 -140.16 -78.11
CA LEU A 925 -219.02 -140.67 -79.17
C LEU A 925 -218.74 -142.18 -79.03
N PHE A 926 -219.14 -142.78 -77.90
CA PHE A 926 -219.08 -144.20 -77.56
C PHE A 926 -220.36 -144.60 -76.82
#